data_AF-A0A7J7HM35-F1
#
_entry.id   AF-A0A7J7HM35-F1
#
_cell.length_a   1.000
_cell.length_b   1.000
_cell.length_c   1.000
_cell.angle_alpha   90.00
_cell.angle_beta   90.00
_cell.angle_gamma   90.00
#
_symmetry.space_group_name_H-M   'P 1'
#
loop_
_entity.id
_entity.type
_entity.pdbx_description
1 polymer ?
#
loop_
_entity_poly.entity_id
_entity_poly.type
_entity_poly.pdbx_seq_one_letter_code
_entity_poly.pdbx_strand_id
1 'polypeptide(L)'
;MVIREVSPLPISVLSGFSINLCLKLAYQIEESMFLGQVVPNIAMVETYVRLLLLAPHSMFRSHLSRNATILNKPEPSLLVLEILNYCLLSLYRYQGKSKNLMYDITKIISTLKGKHGDHRIFRLAENLCMNLIFSLREFFVVKKEGNGPTEFTETLNRITITTLAIIIKTRGIAKADQMLYLPNMLEQILSISQHTWSEKTLRYFPSILHDALNGRMDTRGLAIQKWLQSETTVIKQCTQLLSPSADPTYAMTYISHSFPMHRDYLCAGAWVLMRGHPENINSANLGCVLREFSPEEVTANIYKMVDVLLHHIHLELQHGHSLQELILKASTNLAYFVWTNELLPLDILLLALIDRDDDPHALRIVARASTESKFYLMNRGPPEHWLASGMFKRVELQKALGNHLSWKERHPTFFDDITARLLPVIPLIIYRLIENDATDFADRVLQLFSTFLHYYPLNFTFVRDILAYFYGHLPGKLILRILNVLDLKKIPFSESFPQHINSSNAAICPPLDYFATLLLGIVNNVIPPLNNSSKTVSLGDASSNSLRAHKNSATSQPGPTNASEGQKAFYQIQDPGTHTQLMLETAVIEILSLPVSASQIVSSLVQIVVHIQPTLIQSSNGLHGAPNSVGQGSVLPTSPSGGSTDSLNASRPTPSVSGINTSNFVSRSGYTCQQLSCLLIQACGLLLAQLPTDFHIQLYMEASRLIKESWWLTDGKRSLGELDSAVGYALLDPTWAAQDNTSTAIGNIVALLHSFFSNLPQEWLDGTHLIIKHLRPVTSVAVLRIVFRIMGPLLPRLANAHALFNKTLSLLLNIMVDVFGKNSQLSTPVEASDIADLIDFLHHVVHYEGQGGPVQANSKPRYEVLALCGRALENLRPDVQHLLSHLKTDINSSIYACYSPKAGSKSFIANGKGKEKRSVKLSEISPIFSKFLLKFLNQTQHKRISC
;
A
#
# COMPACT_ATOMS: atom_id res chain seq x y z
N MET A 1 -3.35 48.47 4.07
CA MET A 1 -2.44 48.35 5.23
C MET A 1 -1.21 47.59 4.75
N VAL A 2 -0.01 48.18 4.85
CA VAL A 2 1.23 47.51 4.43
C VAL A 2 1.57 46.46 5.49
N ILE A 3 1.48 45.18 5.14
CA ILE A 3 1.84 44.10 6.06
C ILE A 3 3.36 43.98 6.08
N ARG A 4 3.98 44.17 7.24
CA ARG A 4 5.41 43.97 7.43
C ARG A 4 5.69 42.49 7.65
N GLU A 5 6.36 41.86 6.69
CA GLU A 5 6.88 40.50 6.89
C GLU A 5 8.03 40.50 7.90
N VAL A 6 8.08 39.44 8.70
CA VAL A 6 9.09 39.22 9.75
C VAL A 6 9.58 37.77 9.70
N SER A 7 10.53 37.40 10.56
CA SER A 7 10.95 36.00 10.69
C SER A 7 9.99 35.21 11.58
N PRO A 8 9.64 33.95 11.23
CA PRO A 8 8.90 33.04 12.11
C PRO A 8 9.76 32.61 13.31
N LEU A 9 9.10 32.15 14.38
CA LEU A 9 9.83 31.61 15.53
C LEU A 9 10.58 30.32 15.14
N PRO A 10 11.89 30.21 15.45
CA PRO A 10 12.66 28.99 15.17
C PRO A 10 12.17 27.79 15.98
N ILE A 11 12.26 26.58 15.40
CA ILE A 11 11.96 25.33 16.13
C ILE A 11 12.78 25.21 17.41
N SER A 12 14.05 25.60 17.40
CA SER A 12 14.91 25.55 18.59
C SER A 12 14.32 26.32 19.78
N VAL A 13 13.71 27.48 19.52
CA VAL A 13 13.03 28.28 20.55
C VAL A 13 11.75 27.59 21.00
N LEU A 14 10.91 27.20 20.04
CA LEU A 14 9.62 26.60 20.34
C LEU A 14 9.75 25.25 21.07
N SER A 15 10.80 24.48 20.78
CA SER A 15 11.10 23.20 21.44
C SER A 15 11.46 23.36 22.93
N GLY A 16 11.87 24.57 23.34
CA GLY A 16 12.11 24.90 24.75
C GLY A 16 10.84 25.22 25.54
N PHE A 17 9.68 25.34 24.88
CA PHE A 17 8.41 25.62 25.55
C PHE A 17 7.76 24.34 26.09
N SER A 18 7.07 24.48 27.23
CA SER A 18 6.21 23.40 27.71
C SER A 18 5.02 23.21 26.78
N ILE A 19 4.48 21.98 26.71
CA ILE A 19 3.30 21.67 25.88
C ILE A 19 2.13 22.61 26.20
N ASN A 20 1.93 22.98 27.47
CA ASN A 20 0.89 23.93 27.88
C ASN A 20 1.12 25.33 27.28
N LEU A 21 2.35 25.81 27.25
CA LEU A 21 2.69 27.11 26.65
C LEU A 21 2.50 27.06 25.12
N CYS A 22 2.94 25.98 24.47
CA CYS A 22 2.71 25.76 23.04
C CYS A 22 1.22 25.79 22.69
N LEU A 23 0.39 25.11 23.49
CA LEU A 23 -1.07 25.10 23.31
C LEU A 23 -1.65 26.51 23.42
N LYS A 24 -1.31 27.27 24.48
CA LYS A 24 -1.78 28.65 24.65
C LYS A 24 -1.38 29.55 23.48
N LEU A 25 -0.13 29.44 23.04
CA LEU A 25 0.37 30.20 21.90
C LEU A 25 -0.36 29.83 20.60
N ALA A 26 -0.59 28.54 20.36
CA ALA A 26 -1.34 28.07 19.19
C ALA A 26 -2.78 28.64 19.19
N TYR A 27 -3.48 28.63 20.33
CA TYR A 27 -4.82 29.21 20.44
C TYR A 27 -4.86 30.71 20.14
N GLN A 28 -3.89 31.48 20.64
CA GLN A 28 -3.80 32.92 20.37
C GLN A 28 -3.52 33.22 18.90
N ILE A 29 -2.67 32.41 18.26
CA ILE A 29 -2.39 32.52 16.83
C ILE A 29 -3.64 32.14 16.01
N GLU A 30 -4.34 31.04 16.35
CA GLU A 30 -5.59 30.64 15.69
C GLU A 30 -6.64 31.75 15.74
N GLU A 31 -6.85 32.35 16.92
CA GLU A 31 -7.79 33.44 17.10
C GLU A 31 -7.42 34.65 16.22
N SER A 32 -6.14 35.00 16.18
CA SER A 32 -5.64 36.11 15.35
C SER A 32 -5.78 35.83 13.85
N MET A 33 -5.49 34.60 13.42
CA MET A 33 -5.51 34.20 12.00
C MET A 33 -6.92 34.04 11.44
N PHE A 34 -7.86 33.50 12.21
CA PHE A 34 -9.17 33.10 11.70
C PHE A 34 -10.33 33.99 12.17
N LEU A 35 -10.20 34.66 13.32
CA LEU A 35 -11.21 35.55 13.87
C LEU A 35 -10.79 37.03 13.83
N GLY A 36 -9.50 37.30 13.58
CA GLY A 36 -8.95 38.64 13.47
C GLY A 36 -9.51 39.44 12.29
N GLN A 37 -9.47 40.77 12.43
CA GLN A 37 -9.83 41.71 11.35
C GLN A 37 -8.66 42.05 10.42
N VAL A 38 -7.45 41.59 10.76
CA VAL A 38 -6.20 41.91 10.06
C VAL A 38 -5.63 40.66 9.42
N VAL A 39 -5.22 40.78 8.17
CA VAL A 39 -4.57 39.71 7.40
C VAL A 39 -3.27 39.27 8.10
N PRO A 40 -3.07 37.97 8.37
CA PRO A 40 -1.86 37.50 9.05
C PRO A 40 -0.60 37.70 8.18
N ASN A 41 0.55 37.85 8.83
CA ASN A 41 1.86 37.78 8.18
C ASN A 41 2.29 36.31 7.98
N ILE A 42 3.16 36.03 7.00
CA ILE A 42 3.54 34.64 6.70
C ILE A 42 4.30 34.00 7.87
N ALA A 43 5.02 34.81 8.64
CA ALA A 43 5.75 34.39 9.82
C ALA A 43 4.85 33.81 10.92
N MET A 44 3.67 34.40 11.13
CA MET A 44 2.68 33.92 12.09
C MET A 44 2.13 32.56 11.66
N VAL A 45 1.79 32.42 10.37
CA VAL A 45 1.31 31.16 9.78
C VAL A 45 2.36 30.07 9.90
N GLU A 46 3.61 30.36 9.53
CA GLU A 46 4.73 29.42 9.63
C GLU A 46 5.07 29.05 11.08
N THR A 47 4.95 30.00 12.01
CA THR A 47 5.10 29.73 13.46
C THR A 47 4.02 28.78 13.97
N TYR A 48 2.77 28.97 13.52
CA TYR A 48 1.68 28.05 13.84
C TYR A 48 1.93 26.64 13.32
N VAL A 49 2.35 26.52 12.06
CA VAL A 49 2.70 25.23 11.45
C VAL A 49 3.81 24.52 12.24
N ARG A 50 4.88 25.23 12.60
CA ARG A 50 5.97 24.66 13.42
C ARG A 50 5.48 24.17 14.78
N LEU A 51 4.60 24.92 15.45
CA LEU A 51 4.02 24.49 16.73
C LEU A 51 3.27 23.15 16.61
N LEU A 52 2.53 22.95 15.52
CA LEU A 52 1.81 21.71 15.28
C LEU A 52 2.74 20.54 14.96
N LEU A 53 3.84 20.80 14.25
CA LEU A 53 4.85 19.78 13.95
C LEU A 53 5.67 19.39 15.19
N LEU A 54 5.74 20.25 16.23
CA LEU A 54 6.57 19.99 17.42
C LEU A 54 6.15 18.77 18.27
N ALA A 55 4.86 18.65 18.49
CA ALA A 55 4.33 17.53 19.25
C ALA A 55 3.09 17.06 18.52
N PRO A 56 3.27 16.35 17.39
CA PRO A 56 2.20 16.14 16.42
C PRO A 56 0.97 15.49 17.08
N HIS A 57 1.14 14.57 18.03
CA HIS A 57 0.00 14.00 18.78
C HIS A 57 -0.65 14.97 19.77
N SER A 58 0.14 15.68 20.57
CA SER A 58 -0.39 16.54 21.64
C SER A 58 -1.03 17.82 21.10
N MET A 59 -0.46 18.35 20.02
CA MET A 59 -0.82 19.62 19.39
C MET A 59 -1.84 19.47 18.27
N PHE A 60 -2.04 18.27 17.71
CA PHE A 60 -3.01 18.10 16.63
C PHE A 60 -4.41 18.52 17.03
N ARG A 61 -5.05 19.28 16.15
CA ARG A 61 -6.45 19.67 16.21
C ARG A 61 -7.05 19.56 14.81
N SER A 62 -8.33 19.20 14.74
CA SER A 62 -9.06 19.20 13.47
C SER A 62 -9.41 20.64 13.09
N HIS A 63 -8.78 21.15 12.03
CA HIS A 63 -8.92 22.53 11.59
C HIS A 63 -10.31 22.84 11.01
N LEU A 64 -10.92 21.88 10.29
CA LEU A 64 -12.22 22.10 9.66
C LEU A 64 -13.40 21.99 10.63
N SER A 65 -13.35 21.05 11.59
CA SER A 65 -14.46 20.83 12.51
C SER A 65 -14.64 21.94 13.56
N ARG A 66 -13.56 22.62 13.97
CA ARG A 66 -13.63 23.75 14.92
C ARG A 66 -13.94 25.08 14.23
N ASN A 67 -13.54 25.24 12.97
CA ASN A 67 -13.72 26.47 12.22
C ASN A 67 -14.92 26.42 11.28
N ALA A 68 -15.84 25.46 11.44
CA ALA A 68 -16.97 25.24 10.52
C ALA A 68 -17.81 26.49 10.25
N THR A 69 -18.03 27.34 11.26
CA THR A 69 -18.74 28.62 11.10
C THR A 69 -17.89 29.72 10.47
N ILE A 70 -16.57 29.64 10.60
CA ILE A 70 -15.57 30.62 10.13
C ILE A 70 -15.20 30.35 8.66
N LEU A 71 -15.26 29.09 8.22
CA LEU A 71 -15.03 28.66 6.83
C LEU A 71 -16.10 29.14 5.83
N ASN A 72 -17.17 29.75 6.31
CA ASN A 72 -18.12 30.46 5.45
C ASN A 72 -17.54 31.77 4.89
N LYS A 73 -16.42 32.26 5.44
CA LYS A 73 -15.69 33.41 4.92
C LYS A 73 -14.59 32.95 3.96
N PRO A 74 -14.37 33.62 2.82
CA PRO A 74 -13.40 33.21 1.81
C PRO A 74 -11.95 33.26 2.31
N GLU A 75 -11.57 34.26 3.11
CA GLU A 75 -10.18 34.45 3.56
C GLU A 75 -9.66 33.35 4.50
N PRO A 76 -10.35 33.00 5.62
CA PRO A 76 -9.94 31.88 6.46
C PRO A 76 -9.91 30.55 5.70
N SER A 77 -10.86 30.33 4.79
CA SER A 77 -10.94 29.10 4.00
C SER A 77 -9.75 28.93 3.07
N LEU A 78 -9.35 29.98 2.35
CA LEU A 78 -8.15 29.97 1.51
C LEU A 78 -6.90 29.66 2.34
N LEU A 79 -6.72 30.34 3.47
CA LEU A 79 -5.56 30.13 4.34
C LEU A 79 -5.51 28.70 4.90
N VAL A 80 -6.65 28.16 5.37
CA VAL A 80 -6.72 26.78 5.85
C VAL A 80 -6.38 25.79 4.73
N LEU A 81 -6.93 25.96 3.52
CA LEU A 81 -6.65 25.07 2.39
C LEU A 81 -5.18 25.14 1.95
N GLU A 82 -4.55 26.31 1.96
CA GLU A 82 -3.12 26.45 1.65
C GLU A 82 -2.25 25.74 2.70
N ILE A 83 -2.50 25.97 3.98
CA ILE A 83 -1.74 25.33 5.07
C ILE A 83 -1.91 23.80 5.00
N LEU A 84 -3.11 23.30 4.74
CA LEU A 84 -3.38 21.87 4.64
C LEU A 84 -2.69 21.24 3.43
N ASN A 85 -2.69 21.90 2.26
CA ASN A 85 -2.03 21.41 1.06
C ASN A 85 -0.51 21.31 1.22
N TYR A 86 0.11 22.40 1.69
CA TYR A 86 1.54 22.61 1.51
C TYR A 86 2.35 22.39 2.79
N CYS A 87 1.70 22.31 3.96
CA CYS A 87 2.40 22.23 5.25
C CYS A 87 1.92 21.10 6.17
N LEU A 88 0.61 20.81 6.22
CA LEU A 88 0.03 19.95 7.27
C LEU A 88 -0.56 18.61 6.77
N LEU A 89 -0.48 18.29 5.48
CA LEU A 89 -0.99 17.01 4.98
C LEU A 89 -0.32 15.81 5.69
N SER A 90 1.00 15.88 5.89
CA SER A 90 1.77 14.85 6.58
C SER A 90 1.32 14.65 8.03
N LEU A 91 0.95 15.73 8.72
CA LEU A 91 0.41 15.69 10.07
C LEU A 91 -0.95 14.95 10.11
N TYR A 92 -1.83 15.21 9.15
CA TYR A 92 -3.12 14.49 9.06
C TYR A 92 -2.95 13.00 8.78
N ARG A 93 -1.97 12.65 7.94
CA ARG A 93 -1.60 11.26 7.67
C ARG A 93 -1.04 10.58 8.92
N TYR A 94 -0.15 11.25 9.64
CA TYR A 94 0.41 10.77 10.91
C TYR A 94 -0.67 10.50 11.97
N GLN A 95 -1.71 11.32 12.04
CA GLN A 95 -2.84 11.13 12.97
C GLN A 95 -3.92 10.14 12.48
N GLY A 96 -3.77 9.59 11.27
CA GLY A 96 -4.79 8.72 10.67
C GLY A 96 -6.13 9.44 10.40
N LYS A 97 -6.10 10.75 10.12
CA LYS A 97 -7.30 11.59 9.91
C LYS A 97 -7.53 12.00 8.45
N SER A 98 -6.75 11.50 7.50
CA SER A 98 -6.88 11.83 6.07
C SER A 98 -8.26 11.50 5.50
N LYS A 99 -8.86 10.35 5.87
CA LYS A 99 -10.20 9.94 5.39
C LYS A 99 -11.29 10.94 5.81
N ASN A 100 -11.29 11.37 7.07
CA ASN A 100 -12.24 12.35 7.57
C ASN A 100 -12.07 13.71 6.86
N LEU A 101 -10.82 14.15 6.72
CA LEU A 101 -10.51 15.38 6.00
C LEU A 101 -10.97 15.32 4.53
N MET A 102 -10.78 14.19 3.86
CA MET A 102 -11.24 13.98 2.48
C MET A 102 -12.76 14.17 2.35
N TYR A 103 -13.57 13.66 3.28
CA TYR A 103 -15.02 13.86 3.26
C TYR A 103 -15.40 15.34 3.44
N ASP A 104 -14.76 16.04 4.38
CA ASP A 104 -15.00 17.46 4.61
C ASP A 104 -14.65 18.30 3.36
N ILE A 105 -13.51 18.01 2.72
CA ILE A 105 -13.08 18.69 1.49
C ILE A 105 -14.01 18.38 0.32
N THR A 106 -14.47 17.14 0.17
CA THR A 106 -15.42 16.76 -0.88
C THR A 106 -16.73 17.54 -0.75
N LYS A 107 -17.21 17.77 0.48
CA LYS A 107 -18.36 18.62 0.73
C LYS A 107 -18.10 20.06 0.27
N ILE A 108 -16.94 20.64 0.58
CA ILE A 108 -16.56 21.98 0.11
C ILE A 108 -16.59 22.04 -1.42
N ILE A 109 -15.94 21.09 -2.10
CA ILE A 109 -15.90 21.01 -3.57
C ILE A 109 -17.30 20.96 -4.17
N SER A 110 -18.19 20.12 -3.61
CA SER A 110 -19.56 19.99 -4.10
C SER A 110 -20.35 21.31 -4.07
N THR A 111 -20.03 22.19 -3.12
CA THR A 111 -20.67 23.52 -3.01
C THR A 111 -20.04 24.58 -3.92
N LEU A 112 -18.84 24.35 -4.43
CA LEU A 112 -18.06 25.32 -5.22
C LEU A 112 -18.06 25.02 -6.72
N LYS A 113 -18.21 23.75 -7.11
CA LYS A 113 -18.00 23.28 -8.49
C LYS A 113 -18.76 24.05 -9.57
N GLY A 114 -20.01 24.43 -9.28
CA GLY A 114 -20.88 25.22 -10.17
C GLY A 114 -20.95 26.71 -9.85
N LYS A 115 -20.16 27.23 -8.89
CA LYS A 115 -20.20 28.65 -8.53
C LYS A 115 -19.29 29.49 -9.42
N HIS A 116 -19.84 30.57 -9.96
CA HIS A 116 -19.10 31.50 -10.80
C HIS A 116 -18.03 32.30 -10.02
N GLY A 117 -16.81 32.34 -10.54
CA GLY A 117 -15.72 33.18 -10.06
C GLY A 117 -14.96 32.69 -8.82
N ASP A 118 -15.37 31.58 -8.17
CA ASP A 118 -14.72 31.02 -6.96
C ASP A 118 -13.63 29.99 -7.35
N HIS A 119 -12.82 30.33 -8.35
CA HIS A 119 -11.86 29.40 -8.98
C HIS A 119 -10.74 29.00 -8.04
N ARG A 120 -10.19 29.93 -7.25
CA ARG A 120 -9.01 29.65 -6.42
C ARG A 120 -9.32 28.76 -5.24
N ILE A 121 -10.37 29.06 -4.48
CA ILE A 121 -10.82 28.17 -3.40
C ILE A 121 -11.17 26.77 -3.92
N PHE A 122 -11.86 26.67 -5.07
CA PHE A 122 -12.16 25.39 -5.69
C PHE A 122 -10.91 24.60 -6.04
N ARG A 123 -9.93 25.21 -6.71
CA ARG A 123 -8.71 24.51 -7.14
C ARG A 123 -7.83 24.10 -5.97
N LEU A 124 -7.73 24.91 -4.92
CA LEU A 124 -7.04 24.53 -3.69
C LEU A 124 -7.71 23.34 -2.99
N ALA A 125 -9.05 23.33 -2.95
CA ALA A 125 -9.81 22.21 -2.39
C ALA A 125 -9.64 20.93 -3.24
N GLU A 126 -9.73 21.06 -4.57
CA GLU A 126 -9.52 19.94 -5.49
C GLU A 126 -8.09 19.39 -5.37
N ASN A 127 -7.06 20.25 -5.38
CA ASN A 127 -5.66 19.85 -5.21
C ASN A 127 -5.40 19.12 -3.87
N LEU A 128 -6.00 19.62 -2.78
CA LEU A 128 -5.93 18.96 -1.47
C LEU A 128 -6.60 17.58 -1.51
N CYS A 129 -7.75 17.48 -2.16
CA CYS A 129 -8.45 16.22 -2.32
C CYS A 129 -7.63 15.22 -3.14
N MET A 130 -6.95 15.64 -4.22
CA MET A 130 -6.02 14.78 -4.97
C MET A 130 -4.94 14.20 -4.05
N ASN A 131 -4.27 15.06 -3.29
CA ASN A 131 -3.26 14.67 -2.31
C ASN A 131 -3.81 13.72 -1.24
N LEU A 132 -5.03 13.96 -0.75
CA LEU A 132 -5.67 13.10 0.24
C LEU A 132 -6.00 11.73 -0.33
N ILE A 133 -6.51 11.65 -1.57
CA ILE A 133 -6.76 10.39 -2.27
C ILE A 133 -5.44 9.62 -2.44
N PHE A 134 -4.38 10.25 -2.95
CA PHE A 134 -3.06 9.61 -3.07
C PHE A 134 -2.45 9.18 -1.73
N SER A 135 -2.80 9.85 -0.62
CA SER A 135 -2.32 9.49 0.71
C SER A 135 -2.96 8.20 1.27
N LEU A 136 -4.02 7.68 0.63
CA LEU A 136 -4.71 6.48 1.05
C LEU A 136 -3.83 5.25 0.81
N ARG A 137 -3.60 4.48 1.87
CA ARG A 137 -2.76 3.26 1.82
C ARG A 137 -3.54 1.97 1.78
N GLU A 138 -4.82 2.05 2.12
CA GLU A 138 -5.70 0.89 2.18
C GLU A 138 -6.94 1.17 1.36
N PHE A 139 -7.59 0.08 0.96
CA PHE A 139 -8.93 0.14 0.39
C PHE A 139 -9.83 1.00 1.28
N PHE A 140 -10.48 1.98 0.67
CA PHE A 140 -11.38 2.91 1.34
C PHE A 140 -12.79 2.73 0.81
N VAL A 141 -13.76 3.04 1.67
CA VAL A 141 -15.19 2.92 1.33
C VAL A 141 -15.69 4.33 1.05
N VAL A 142 -16.22 4.56 -0.15
CA VAL A 142 -16.95 5.80 -0.45
C VAL A 142 -18.38 5.64 0.07
N LYS A 143 -18.59 5.85 1.38
CA LYS A 143 -19.94 5.79 1.94
C LYS A 143 -20.79 6.93 1.38
N LYS A 144 -21.82 6.58 0.61
CA LYS A 144 -22.97 7.45 0.35
C LYS A 144 -23.86 7.42 1.60
N GLU A 145 -23.48 8.13 2.66
CA GLU A 145 -24.44 8.36 3.75
C GLU A 145 -25.59 9.19 3.17
N GLY A 146 -26.82 8.72 3.39
CA GLY A 146 -28.03 9.35 2.85
C GLY A 146 -28.08 10.84 3.22
N ASN A 147 -28.33 11.66 2.20
CA ASN A 147 -28.46 13.13 2.20
C ASN A 147 -27.15 13.93 2.22
N GLY A 148 -26.30 13.74 1.21
CA GLY A 148 -25.25 14.68 0.80
C GLY A 148 -24.53 14.21 -0.48
N PRO A 149 -24.02 15.11 -1.35
CA PRO A 149 -23.37 14.69 -2.59
C PRO A 149 -21.95 14.18 -2.28
N THR A 150 -21.75 12.86 -2.33
CA THR A 150 -20.44 12.26 -2.67
C THR A 150 -20.22 12.36 -4.18
N GLU A 151 -20.41 13.56 -4.75
CA GLU A 151 -20.16 13.80 -6.17
C GLU A 151 -18.74 14.36 -6.28
N PHE A 152 -17.79 13.46 -6.46
CA PHE A 152 -16.47 13.81 -6.94
C PHE A 152 -16.58 14.50 -8.31
N THR A 153 -15.68 15.44 -8.57
CA THR A 153 -15.46 15.99 -9.91
C THR A 153 -14.91 14.90 -10.82
N GLU A 154 -15.00 15.08 -12.13
CA GLU A 154 -14.42 14.14 -13.10
C GLU A 154 -12.94 13.87 -12.80
N THR A 155 -12.18 14.92 -12.50
CA THR A 155 -10.76 14.82 -12.12
C THR A 155 -10.55 13.90 -10.91
N LEU A 156 -11.35 14.07 -9.85
CA LEU A 156 -11.23 13.29 -8.63
C LEU A 156 -11.71 11.84 -8.81
N ASN A 157 -12.70 11.59 -9.67
CA ASN A 157 -13.10 10.23 -10.05
C ASN A 157 -11.93 9.47 -10.70
N ARG A 158 -11.25 10.10 -11.64
CA ARG A 158 -10.11 9.50 -12.35
C ARG A 158 -8.93 9.20 -11.43
N ILE A 159 -8.59 10.16 -10.58
CA ILE A 159 -7.52 10.00 -9.59
C ILE A 159 -7.88 8.90 -8.59
N THR A 160 -9.15 8.83 -8.17
CA THR A 160 -9.65 7.75 -7.31
C THR A 160 -9.46 6.38 -7.94
N ILE A 161 -9.88 6.18 -9.19
CA ILE A 161 -9.71 4.88 -9.87
C ILE A 161 -8.24 4.53 -10.06
N THR A 162 -7.42 5.49 -10.48
CA THR A 162 -5.97 5.30 -10.65
C THR A 162 -5.31 4.92 -9.32
N THR A 163 -5.70 5.58 -8.23
CA THR A 163 -5.20 5.29 -6.89
C THR A 163 -5.68 3.91 -6.41
N LEU A 164 -6.92 3.52 -6.69
CA LEU A 164 -7.41 2.17 -6.41
C LEU A 164 -6.59 1.11 -7.17
N ALA A 165 -6.26 1.36 -8.44
CA ALA A 165 -5.39 0.45 -9.21
C ALA A 165 -4.01 0.31 -8.57
N ILE A 166 -3.39 1.41 -8.13
CA ILE A 166 -2.10 1.40 -7.43
C ILE A 166 -2.20 0.64 -6.10
N ILE A 167 -3.20 0.93 -5.26
CA ILE A 167 -3.39 0.27 -3.95
C ILE A 167 -3.62 -1.23 -4.13
N ILE A 168 -4.58 -1.63 -4.98
CA ILE A 168 -4.92 -3.04 -5.17
C ILE A 168 -3.72 -3.81 -5.74
N LYS A 169 -3.00 -3.24 -6.72
CA LYS A 169 -1.84 -3.93 -7.30
C LYS A 169 -0.66 -4.04 -6.34
N THR A 170 -0.42 -3.03 -5.51
CA THR A 170 0.80 -2.96 -4.67
C THR A 170 0.59 -3.37 -3.21
N ARG A 171 -0.66 -3.50 -2.75
CA ARG A 171 -1.02 -3.83 -1.36
C ARG A 171 -2.23 -4.78 -1.23
N GLY A 172 -3.01 -4.98 -2.29
CA GLY A 172 -4.20 -5.84 -2.32
C GLY A 172 -5.38 -5.37 -1.47
N ILE A 173 -6.52 -6.06 -1.60
CA ILE A 173 -7.73 -5.81 -0.80
C ILE A 173 -7.68 -6.59 0.52
N ALA A 174 -7.67 -5.88 1.64
CA ALA A 174 -7.41 -6.45 2.96
C ALA A 174 -8.54 -7.33 3.51
N LYS A 175 -9.82 -7.05 3.17
CA LYS A 175 -11.00 -7.73 3.74
C LYS A 175 -11.93 -8.28 2.67
N ALA A 176 -12.58 -9.41 2.94
CA ALA A 176 -13.52 -10.05 2.02
C ALA A 176 -14.72 -9.13 1.68
N ASP A 177 -15.29 -8.47 2.67
CA ASP A 177 -16.44 -7.57 2.49
C ASP A 177 -16.13 -6.39 1.54
N GLN A 178 -14.87 -5.94 1.52
CA GLN A 178 -14.42 -4.87 0.63
C GLN A 178 -14.42 -5.32 -0.84
N MET A 179 -14.07 -6.58 -1.11
CA MET A 179 -14.12 -7.14 -2.46
C MET A 179 -15.56 -7.18 -3.00
N LEU A 180 -16.53 -7.54 -2.15
CA LEU A 180 -17.95 -7.53 -2.50
C LEU A 180 -18.51 -6.11 -2.71
N TYR A 181 -17.95 -5.12 -2.00
CA TYR A 181 -18.36 -3.73 -2.12
C TYR A 181 -17.77 -3.00 -3.33
N LEU A 182 -16.61 -3.44 -3.83
CA LEU A 182 -15.88 -2.77 -4.91
C LEU A 182 -16.74 -2.52 -6.17
N PRO A 183 -17.50 -3.47 -6.73
CA PRO A 183 -18.34 -3.22 -7.91
C PRO A 183 -19.33 -2.06 -7.71
N ASN A 184 -20.07 -2.08 -6.59
CA ASN A 184 -21.03 -1.02 -6.25
C ASN A 184 -20.33 0.34 -6.07
N MET A 185 -19.12 0.34 -5.51
CA MET A 185 -18.32 1.55 -5.36
C MET A 185 -17.89 2.12 -6.72
N LEU A 186 -17.44 1.26 -7.64
CA LEU A 186 -17.07 1.67 -9.00
C LEU A 186 -18.26 2.24 -9.75
N GLU A 187 -19.43 1.60 -9.67
CA GLU A 187 -20.66 2.14 -10.26
C GLU A 187 -21.00 3.53 -9.69
N GLN A 188 -20.84 3.74 -8.38
CA GLN A 188 -21.09 5.03 -7.74
C GLN A 188 -20.11 6.11 -8.22
N ILE A 189 -18.81 5.84 -8.21
CA ILE A 189 -17.76 6.75 -8.68
C ILE A 189 -17.99 7.12 -10.15
N LEU A 190 -18.39 6.14 -10.96
CA LEU A 190 -18.48 6.29 -12.41
C LEU A 190 -19.87 6.72 -12.91
N SER A 191 -20.85 6.87 -12.01
CA SER A 191 -22.25 7.13 -12.35
C SER A 191 -22.46 8.40 -13.17
N ILE A 192 -21.67 9.45 -12.92
CA ILE A 192 -21.72 10.75 -13.61
C ILE A 192 -20.53 10.97 -14.54
N SER A 193 -19.70 9.95 -14.74
CA SER A 193 -18.37 10.09 -15.28
C SER A 193 -18.29 9.70 -16.76
N GLN A 194 -17.69 10.55 -17.59
CA GLN A 194 -17.66 10.38 -19.05
C GLN A 194 -16.31 9.86 -19.58
N HIS A 195 -15.29 9.78 -18.73
CA HIS A 195 -13.97 9.32 -19.14
C HIS A 195 -13.89 7.81 -19.38
N THR A 196 -12.87 7.48 -20.15
CA THR A 196 -12.37 6.13 -20.44
C THR A 196 -10.87 6.11 -20.18
N TRP A 197 -10.28 4.91 -20.17
CA TRP A 197 -8.84 4.69 -20.08
C TRP A 197 -8.38 4.00 -21.35
N SER A 198 -7.19 4.34 -21.82
CA SER A 198 -6.57 3.63 -22.94
C SER A 198 -6.27 2.18 -22.56
N GLU A 199 -6.18 1.32 -23.57
CA GLU A 199 -5.72 -0.07 -23.39
C GLU A 199 -4.31 -0.13 -22.77
N LYS A 200 -3.45 0.83 -23.12
CA LYS A 200 -2.09 0.93 -22.59
C LYS A 200 -2.05 1.24 -21.10
N THR A 201 -3.03 1.99 -20.60
CA THR A 201 -3.24 2.16 -19.17
C THR A 201 -3.84 0.89 -18.55
N LEU A 202 -4.96 0.41 -19.12
CA LEU A 202 -5.76 -0.66 -18.52
C LEU A 202 -4.97 -1.95 -18.34
N ARG A 203 -4.02 -2.27 -19.24
CA ARG A 203 -3.15 -3.45 -19.11
C ARG A 203 -2.34 -3.50 -17.80
N TYR A 204 -2.09 -2.36 -17.16
CA TYR A 204 -1.38 -2.31 -15.87
C TYR A 204 -2.31 -2.38 -14.67
N PHE A 205 -3.63 -2.20 -14.86
CA PHE A 205 -4.60 -2.27 -13.79
C PHE A 205 -4.77 -3.72 -13.31
N PRO A 206 -5.11 -3.92 -12.03
CA PRO A 206 -5.56 -5.22 -11.53
C PRO A 206 -6.75 -5.73 -12.35
N SER A 207 -6.83 -7.05 -12.57
CA SER A 207 -7.87 -7.68 -13.41
C SER A 207 -9.29 -7.27 -13.00
N ILE A 208 -9.58 -7.21 -11.70
CA ILE A 208 -10.89 -6.80 -11.19
C ILE A 208 -11.31 -5.38 -11.60
N LEU A 209 -10.35 -4.46 -11.75
CA LEU A 209 -10.61 -3.12 -12.25
C LEU A 209 -10.61 -3.10 -13.78
N HIS A 210 -9.67 -3.79 -14.41
CA HIS A 210 -9.61 -3.91 -15.86
C HIS A 210 -10.97 -4.36 -16.42
N ASP A 211 -11.52 -5.46 -15.90
CA ASP A 211 -12.77 -6.04 -16.40
C ASP A 211 -13.98 -5.13 -16.17
N ALA A 212 -13.99 -4.36 -15.07
CA ALA A 212 -15.06 -3.43 -14.74
C ALA A 212 -15.03 -2.13 -15.58
N LEU A 213 -13.85 -1.73 -16.05
CA LEU A 213 -13.65 -0.51 -16.82
C LEU A 213 -13.61 -0.76 -18.33
N ASN A 214 -13.30 -1.99 -18.73
CA ASN A 214 -13.27 -2.41 -20.12
C ASN A 214 -14.68 -2.26 -20.75
N GLY A 215 -14.72 -1.80 -22.00
CA GLY A 215 -15.97 -1.63 -22.75
C GLY A 215 -16.80 -0.37 -22.43
N ARG A 216 -16.32 0.54 -21.58
CA ARG A 216 -16.95 1.86 -21.43
C ARG A 216 -16.88 2.63 -22.76
N MET A 217 -18.00 3.27 -23.14
CA MET A 217 -18.08 4.04 -24.38
C MET A 217 -17.21 5.30 -24.32
N ASP A 218 -16.33 5.44 -25.31
CA ASP A 218 -15.54 6.65 -25.50
C ASP A 218 -16.37 7.76 -26.15
N THR A 219 -16.53 8.87 -25.45
CA THR A 219 -17.34 10.02 -25.91
C THR A 219 -16.52 11.07 -26.68
N ARG A 220 -15.21 10.88 -26.85
CA ARG A 220 -14.34 11.84 -27.55
C ARG A 220 -14.71 12.00 -29.02
N GLY A 221 -15.01 10.90 -29.71
CA GLY A 221 -15.51 10.95 -31.10
C GLY A 221 -16.79 11.77 -31.23
N LEU A 222 -17.71 11.63 -30.26
CA LEU A 222 -18.95 12.43 -30.21
C LEU A 222 -18.66 13.91 -29.92
N ALA A 223 -17.67 14.22 -29.09
CA ALA A 223 -17.23 15.59 -28.84
C ALA A 223 -16.73 16.25 -30.12
N ILE A 224 -15.87 15.56 -30.88
CA ILE A 224 -15.38 16.07 -32.17
C ILE A 224 -16.52 16.24 -33.18
N GLN A 225 -17.48 15.31 -33.24
CA GLN A 225 -18.66 15.48 -34.10
C GLN A 225 -19.48 16.72 -33.71
N LYS A 226 -19.69 16.96 -32.42
CA LYS A 226 -20.37 18.17 -31.91
C LYS A 226 -19.58 19.45 -32.22
N TRP A 227 -18.25 19.40 -32.14
CA TRP A 227 -17.38 20.49 -32.58
C TRP A 227 -17.62 20.79 -34.06
N LEU A 228 -17.49 19.80 -34.95
CA LEU A 228 -17.67 19.99 -36.40
C LEU A 228 -19.06 20.57 -36.76
N GLN A 229 -20.11 20.19 -36.03
CA GLN A 229 -21.45 20.74 -36.23
C GLN A 229 -21.59 22.20 -35.77
N SER A 230 -20.83 22.62 -34.77
CA SER A 230 -20.91 23.95 -34.17
C SER A 230 -19.77 24.89 -34.54
N GLU A 231 -18.73 24.39 -35.22
CA GLU A 231 -17.48 25.08 -35.53
C GLU A 231 -17.72 26.46 -36.16
N THR A 232 -18.51 26.53 -37.23
CA THR A 232 -18.80 27.80 -37.92
C THR A 232 -19.38 28.85 -36.97
N THR A 233 -20.30 28.44 -36.08
CA THR A 233 -20.95 29.34 -35.12
C THR A 233 -19.98 29.74 -34.01
N VAL A 234 -19.25 28.78 -33.45
CA VAL A 234 -18.27 29.03 -32.38
C VAL A 234 -17.15 29.95 -32.88
N ILE A 235 -16.60 29.70 -34.06
CA ILE A 235 -15.55 30.53 -34.66
C ILE A 235 -16.09 31.94 -34.97
N LYS A 236 -17.33 32.08 -35.44
CA LYS A 236 -17.95 33.40 -35.65
C LYS A 236 -18.08 34.18 -34.33
N GLN A 237 -18.59 33.54 -33.28
CA GLN A 237 -18.69 34.14 -31.94
C GLN A 237 -17.31 34.49 -31.38
N CYS A 238 -16.33 33.59 -31.51
CA CYS A 238 -14.96 33.83 -31.07
C CYS A 238 -14.32 34.97 -31.86
N THR A 239 -14.56 35.11 -33.15
CA THR A 239 -14.02 36.23 -33.95
C THR A 239 -14.59 37.57 -33.47
N GLN A 240 -15.88 37.62 -33.16
CA GLN A 240 -16.53 38.81 -32.60
C GLN A 240 -16.00 39.15 -31.20
N LEU A 241 -15.74 38.14 -30.37
CA LEU A 241 -15.26 38.31 -29.00
C LEU A 241 -13.75 38.60 -28.90
N LEU A 242 -12.95 37.95 -29.73
CA LEU A 242 -11.50 37.81 -29.56
C LEU A 242 -10.68 38.51 -30.65
N SER A 243 -11.27 39.14 -31.65
CA SER A 243 -10.46 39.95 -32.58
C SER A 243 -9.71 41.06 -31.82
N PRO A 244 -8.50 41.49 -32.26
CA PRO A 244 -7.73 42.52 -31.56
C PRO A 244 -8.49 43.84 -31.41
N SER A 245 -9.42 44.13 -32.32
CA SER A 245 -10.31 45.30 -32.30
C SER A 245 -11.69 45.03 -31.68
N ALA A 246 -11.88 43.89 -31.01
CA ALA A 246 -13.17 43.51 -30.44
C ALA A 246 -13.61 44.46 -29.32
N ASP A 247 -14.89 44.84 -29.35
CA ASP A 247 -15.51 45.65 -28.31
C ASP A 247 -15.55 44.87 -26.97
N PRO A 248 -14.95 45.40 -25.88
CA PRO A 248 -15.00 44.78 -24.56
C PRO A 248 -16.41 44.50 -24.03
N THR A 249 -17.41 45.28 -24.45
CA THR A 249 -18.80 45.10 -23.99
C THR A 249 -19.44 43.81 -24.51
N TYR A 250 -18.93 43.27 -25.63
CA TYR A 250 -19.41 42.02 -26.21
C TYR A 250 -19.19 40.80 -25.30
N ALA A 251 -18.22 40.85 -24.37
CA ALA A 251 -18.00 39.78 -23.40
C ALA A 251 -19.26 39.47 -22.57
N MET A 252 -19.97 40.51 -22.11
CA MET A 252 -21.22 40.33 -21.37
C MET A 252 -22.33 39.76 -22.26
N THR A 253 -22.42 40.23 -23.50
CA THR A 253 -23.38 39.68 -24.48
C THR A 253 -23.13 38.19 -24.70
N TYR A 254 -21.87 37.79 -24.87
CA TYR A 254 -21.48 36.39 -25.03
C TYR A 254 -21.88 35.55 -23.80
N ILE A 255 -21.56 36.00 -22.60
CA ILE A 255 -21.88 35.29 -21.35
C ILE A 255 -23.40 35.08 -21.21
N SER A 256 -24.20 36.10 -21.52
CA SER A 256 -25.65 36.07 -21.34
C SER A 256 -26.43 35.34 -22.44
N HIS A 257 -25.93 35.35 -23.69
CA HIS A 257 -26.71 34.90 -24.85
C HIS A 257 -26.10 33.72 -25.61
N SER A 258 -24.85 33.34 -25.34
CA SER A 258 -24.26 32.17 -26.01
C SER A 258 -24.87 30.88 -25.49
N PHE A 259 -25.26 29.99 -26.41
CA PHE A 259 -25.79 28.68 -26.06
C PHE A 259 -24.74 27.85 -25.29
N PRO A 260 -25.13 27.10 -24.24
CA PRO A 260 -24.20 26.30 -23.44
C PRO A 260 -23.29 25.39 -24.29
N MET A 261 -23.86 24.73 -25.30
CA MET A 261 -23.09 23.87 -26.22
C MET A 261 -21.97 24.60 -26.96
N HIS A 262 -22.12 25.89 -27.27
CA HIS A 262 -21.08 26.69 -27.94
C HIS A 262 -20.07 27.23 -26.93
N ARG A 263 -20.51 27.54 -25.70
CA ARG A 263 -19.65 27.99 -24.59
C ARG A 263 -18.62 26.93 -24.19
N ASP A 264 -18.96 25.65 -24.32
CA ASP A 264 -18.06 24.53 -24.03
C ASP A 264 -16.83 24.48 -24.95
N TYR A 265 -16.87 25.15 -26.11
CA TYR A 265 -15.79 25.19 -27.09
C TYR A 265 -15.12 26.56 -27.21
N LEU A 266 -15.32 27.48 -26.25
CA LEU A 266 -14.71 28.81 -26.28
C LEU A 266 -13.18 28.74 -26.37
N CYS A 267 -12.55 27.92 -25.51
CA CYS A 267 -11.10 27.77 -25.52
C CYS A 267 -10.58 27.10 -26.80
N ALA A 268 -11.34 26.13 -27.35
CA ALA A 268 -11.04 25.51 -28.63
C ALA A 268 -11.07 26.54 -29.78
N GLY A 269 -12.13 27.35 -29.85
CA GLY A 269 -12.26 28.43 -30.83
C GLY A 269 -11.17 29.49 -30.72
N ALA A 270 -10.81 29.88 -29.48
CA ALA A 270 -9.68 30.79 -29.24
C ALA A 270 -8.36 30.21 -29.78
N TRP A 271 -8.07 28.94 -29.49
CA TRP A 271 -6.87 28.27 -29.98
C TRP A 271 -6.82 28.18 -31.51
N VAL A 272 -7.94 27.84 -32.16
CA VAL A 272 -8.04 27.78 -33.64
C VAL A 272 -7.77 29.14 -34.27
N LEU A 273 -8.28 30.23 -33.69
CA LEU A 273 -8.09 31.59 -34.21
C LEU A 273 -6.65 32.09 -34.12
N MET A 274 -5.85 31.60 -33.18
CA MET A 274 -4.43 32.01 -33.08
C MET A 274 -3.66 31.64 -34.34
N ARG A 275 -3.93 30.48 -34.96
CA ARG A 275 -3.20 29.99 -36.16
C ARG A 275 -1.67 30.02 -36.04
N GLY A 276 -1.13 29.92 -34.81
CA GLY A 276 0.32 29.98 -34.52
C GLY A 276 0.86 31.38 -34.25
N HIS A 277 -0.03 32.38 -34.26
CA HIS A 277 0.20 33.79 -34.02
C HIS A 277 -0.65 34.21 -32.81
N PRO A 278 -0.15 34.02 -31.57
CA PRO A 278 -0.92 34.29 -30.36
C PRO A 278 -1.45 35.73 -30.23
N GLU A 279 -0.79 36.68 -30.86
CA GLU A 279 -1.17 38.10 -30.98
C GLU A 279 -2.53 38.32 -31.68
N ASN A 280 -3.04 37.33 -32.40
CA ASN A 280 -4.31 37.42 -33.12
C ASN A 280 -5.56 37.40 -32.24
N ILE A 281 -5.42 37.09 -30.94
CA ILE A 281 -6.54 37.04 -30.00
C ILE A 281 -6.44 38.11 -28.91
N ASN A 282 -7.58 38.71 -28.58
CA ASN A 282 -7.76 39.60 -27.45
C ASN A 282 -7.89 38.76 -26.15
N SER A 283 -6.77 38.60 -25.47
CA SER A 283 -6.67 37.84 -24.22
C SER A 283 -7.46 38.47 -23.07
N ALA A 284 -7.62 39.79 -23.06
CA ALA A 284 -8.39 40.48 -22.03
C ALA A 284 -9.88 40.09 -22.09
N ASN A 285 -10.48 40.08 -23.28
CA ASN A 285 -11.87 39.67 -23.46
C ASN A 285 -12.09 38.19 -23.13
N LEU A 286 -11.18 37.31 -23.55
CA LEU A 286 -11.22 35.89 -23.17
C LEU A 286 -11.18 35.72 -21.66
N GLY A 287 -10.25 36.41 -21.00
CA GLY A 287 -10.11 36.40 -19.56
C GLY A 287 -11.34 36.96 -18.82
N CYS A 288 -12.03 37.97 -19.37
CA CYS A 288 -13.30 38.47 -18.84
C CYS A 288 -14.39 37.40 -18.86
N VAL A 289 -14.48 36.61 -19.93
CA VAL A 289 -15.47 35.52 -20.02
C VAL A 289 -15.12 34.36 -19.08
N LEU A 290 -13.86 33.93 -19.06
CA LEU A 290 -13.41 32.81 -18.21
C LEU A 290 -13.58 33.10 -16.71
N ARG A 291 -13.49 34.36 -16.30
CA ARG A 291 -13.78 34.80 -14.91
C ARG A 291 -15.19 34.43 -14.47
N GLU A 292 -16.16 34.62 -15.37
CA GLU A 292 -17.58 34.38 -15.10
C GLU A 292 -17.98 32.93 -15.28
N PHE A 293 -17.12 32.08 -15.85
CA PHE A 293 -17.38 30.63 -15.88
C PHE A 293 -17.23 30.03 -14.48
N SER A 294 -17.93 28.93 -14.24
CA SER A 294 -17.68 28.07 -13.08
C SER A 294 -16.37 27.29 -13.27
N PRO A 295 -15.75 26.79 -12.18
CA PRO A 295 -14.54 25.99 -12.26
C PRO A 295 -14.70 24.73 -13.12
N GLU A 296 -15.88 24.09 -13.11
CA GLU A 296 -16.17 22.94 -13.97
C GLU A 296 -16.30 23.31 -15.44
N GLU A 297 -16.95 24.44 -15.77
CA GLU A 297 -17.02 24.93 -17.15
C GLU A 297 -15.64 25.24 -17.72
N VAL A 298 -14.74 25.83 -16.91
CA VAL A 298 -13.33 26.06 -17.31
C VAL A 298 -12.62 24.73 -17.53
N THR A 299 -12.80 23.75 -16.65
CA THR A 299 -12.23 22.40 -16.81
C THR A 299 -12.72 21.76 -18.10
N ALA A 300 -14.03 21.73 -18.34
CA ALA A 300 -14.63 21.16 -19.54
C ALA A 300 -14.11 21.82 -20.82
N ASN A 301 -14.01 23.16 -20.82
CA ASN A 301 -13.46 23.91 -21.94
C ASN A 301 -12.02 23.52 -22.28
N ILE A 302 -11.17 23.28 -21.27
CA ILE A 302 -9.78 22.86 -21.48
C ILE A 302 -9.73 21.45 -22.10
N TYR A 303 -10.53 20.52 -21.58
CA TYR A 303 -10.62 19.17 -22.15
C TYR A 303 -11.10 19.19 -23.61
N LYS A 304 -12.13 19.98 -23.93
CA LYS A 304 -12.62 20.14 -25.30
C LYS A 304 -11.60 20.83 -26.22
N MET A 305 -10.85 21.81 -25.71
CA MET A 305 -9.74 22.42 -26.43
C MET A 305 -8.65 21.40 -26.76
N VAL A 306 -8.29 20.52 -25.81
CA VAL A 306 -7.31 19.44 -26.04
C VAL A 306 -7.83 18.45 -27.08
N ASP A 307 -9.10 18.03 -27.00
CA ASP A 307 -9.72 17.15 -28.00
C ASP A 307 -9.62 17.75 -29.42
N VAL A 308 -10.01 19.02 -29.57
CA VAL A 308 -9.97 19.73 -30.86
C VAL A 308 -8.53 19.95 -31.34
N LEU A 309 -7.61 20.28 -30.44
CA LEU A 309 -6.18 20.46 -30.75
C LEU A 309 -5.58 19.17 -31.33
N LEU A 310 -5.82 18.04 -30.68
CA LEU A 310 -5.31 16.74 -31.12
C LEU A 310 -5.94 16.31 -32.44
N HIS A 311 -7.24 16.54 -32.62
CA HIS A 311 -7.93 16.31 -33.88
C HIS A 311 -7.34 17.17 -35.01
N HIS A 312 -7.06 18.44 -34.75
CA HIS A 312 -6.46 19.34 -35.74
C HIS A 312 -5.04 18.90 -36.13
N ILE A 313 -4.21 18.46 -35.17
CA ILE A 313 -2.89 17.88 -35.47
C ILE A 313 -3.03 16.68 -36.42
N HIS A 314 -3.98 15.78 -36.17
CA HIS A 314 -4.23 14.63 -37.05
C HIS A 314 -4.64 15.04 -38.46
N LEU A 315 -5.52 16.04 -38.59
CA LEU A 315 -5.93 16.56 -39.89
C LEU A 315 -4.74 17.18 -40.64
N GLU A 316 -3.98 18.07 -40.02
CA GLU A 316 -2.86 18.75 -40.68
C GLU A 316 -1.74 17.78 -41.08
N LEU A 317 -1.51 16.73 -40.29
CA LEU A 317 -0.60 15.63 -40.65
C LEU A 317 -1.05 14.92 -41.94
N GLN A 318 -2.35 14.67 -42.09
CA GLN A 318 -2.91 14.07 -43.32
C GLN A 318 -2.74 14.99 -44.53
N HIS A 319 -2.71 16.32 -44.32
CA HIS A 319 -2.44 17.31 -45.36
C HIS A 319 -0.93 17.49 -45.66
N GLY A 320 -0.05 16.73 -45.01
CA GLY A 320 1.40 16.69 -45.30
C GLY A 320 2.25 17.64 -44.46
N HIS A 321 1.69 18.27 -43.43
CA HIS A 321 2.46 19.15 -42.54
C HIS A 321 3.41 18.37 -41.62
N SER A 322 4.53 19.01 -41.25
CA SER A 322 5.53 18.42 -40.36
C SER A 322 5.01 18.32 -38.92
N LEU A 323 5.08 17.13 -38.34
CA LEU A 323 4.70 16.91 -36.94
C LEU A 323 5.46 17.81 -35.96
N GLN A 324 6.75 18.05 -36.20
CA GLN A 324 7.56 18.88 -35.31
C GLN A 324 7.10 20.34 -35.30
N GLU A 325 6.70 20.84 -36.48
CA GLU A 325 6.15 22.18 -36.64
C GLU A 325 4.78 22.31 -35.96
N LEU A 326 3.90 21.33 -36.14
CA LEU A 326 2.58 21.31 -35.51
C LEU A 326 2.66 21.26 -33.98
N ILE A 327 3.55 20.42 -33.42
CA ILE A 327 3.77 20.35 -31.97
C ILE A 327 4.37 21.65 -31.45
N LEU A 328 5.30 22.29 -32.18
CA LEU A 328 5.87 23.58 -31.81
C LEU A 328 4.79 24.67 -31.78
N LYS A 329 3.94 24.73 -32.81
CA LYS A 329 2.83 25.68 -32.92
C LYS A 329 1.82 25.49 -31.79
N ALA A 330 1.41 24.25 -31.54
CA ALA A 330 0.52 23.90 -30.43
C ALA A 330 1.12 24.33 -29.09
N SER A 331 2.40 24.02 -28.84
CA SER A 331 3.08 24.36 -27.60
C SER A 331 3.22 25.87 -27.41
N THR A 332 3.52 26.62 -28.48
CA THR A 332 3.61 28.09 -28.44
C THR A 332 2.27 28.73 -28.06
N ASN A 333 1.17 28.25 -28.65
CA ASN A 333 -0.17 28.73 -28.31
C ASN A 333 -0.53 28.40 -26.85
N LEU A 334 -0.25 27.18 -26.39
CA LEU A 334 -0.51 26.78 -25.01
C LEU A 334 0.33 27.57 -24.01
N ALA A 335 1.61 27.81 -24.31
CA ALA A 335 2.49 28.65 -23.52
C ALA A 335 1.95 30.08 -23.39
N TYR A 336 1.35 30.63 -24.46
CA TYR A 336 0.72 31.95 -24.42
C TYR A 336 -0.49 32.00 -23.48
N PHE A 337 -1.32 30.94 -23.46
CA PHE A 337 -2.45 30.85 -22.53
C PHE A 337 -2.00 30.72 -21.08
N VAL A 338 -0.96 29.92 -20.81
CA VAL A 338 -0.55 29.59 -19.43
C VAL A 338 0.41 30.64 -18.86
N TRP A 339 1.46 30.98 -19.59
CA TRP A 339 2.59 31.75 -19.06
C TRP A 339 2.53 33.23 -19.41
N THR A 340 2.06 33.58 -20.61
CA THR A 340 2.04 34.98 -21.06
C THR A 340 0.83 35.74 -20.51
N ASN A 341 -0.36 35.15 -20.59
CA ASN A 341 -1.61 35.80 -20.17
C ASN A 341 -2.26 35.16 -18.95
N GLU A 342 -1.73 34.02 -18.48
CA GLU A 342 -2.21 33.33 -17.27
C GLU A 342 -3.75 33.09 -17.28
N LEU A 343 -4.26 32.67 -18.43
CA LEU A 343 -5.68 32.46 -18.69
C LEU A 343 -6.17 31.08 -18.24
N LEU A 344 -5.30 30.07 -18.37
CA LEU A 344 -5.66 28.66 -18.13
C LEU A 344 -4.80 28.02 -17.03
N PRO A 345 -5.39 27.22 -16.14
CA PRO A 345 -4.68 26.45 -15.14
C PRO A 345 -3.84 25.33 -15.77
N LEU A 346 -2.52 25.34 -15.52
CA LEU A 346 -1.57 24.39 -16.10
C LEU A 346 -1.80 22.95 -15.63
N ASP A 347 -2.09 22.76 -14.35
CA ASP A 347 -2.41 21.46 -13.74
C ASP A 347 -3.53 20.74 -14.51
N ILE A 348 -4.61 21.46 -14.82
CA ILE A 348 -5.75 20.91 -15.56
C ILE A 348 -5.42 20.65 -17.03
N LEU A 349 -4.65 21.53 -17.68
CA LEU A 349 -4.19 21.32 -19.05
C LEU A 349 -3.33 20.05 -19.15
N LEU A 350 -2.39 19.86 -18.22
CA LEU A 350 -1.52 18.69 -18.20
C LEU A 350 -2.32 17.43 -17.90
N LEU A 351 -3.27 17.47 -16.95
CA LEU A 351 -4.20 16.37 -16.69
C LEU A 351 -4.97 16.01 -17.97
N ALA A 352 -5.61 16.99 -18.63
CA ALA A 352 -6.35 16.76 -19.86
C ALA A 352 -5.52 16.11 -20.98
N LEU A 353 -4.24 16.47 -21.10
CA LEU A 353 -3.32 15.87 -22.08
C LEU A 353 -2.90 14.44 -21.71
N ILE A 354 -2.50 14.18 -20.46
CA ILE A 354 -2.10 12.81 -20.05
C ILE A 354 -3.28 11.85 -19.99
N ASP A 355 -4.48 12.40 -19.99
CA ASP A 355 -5.74 11.70 -20.03
C ASP A 355 -6.21 11.33 -21.45
N ARG A 356 -5.42 11.72 -22.46
CA ARG A 356 -5.50 11.33 -23.87
C ARG A 356 -4.26 10.52 -24.25
N ASP A 357 -3.89 9.60 -23.38
CA ASP A 357 -2.64 8.84 -23.48
C ASP A 357 -2.62 7.82 -24.63
N ASP A 358 -3.77 7.49 -25.21
CA ASP A 358 -3.89 6.77 -26.46
C ASP A 358 -3.40 7.57 -27.68
N ASP A 359 -3.32 8.90 -27.58
CA ASP A 359 -2.74 9.78 -28.59
C ASP A 359 -1.25 10.06 -28.29
N PRO A 360 -0.31 9.59 -29.14
CA PRO A 360 1.12 9.80 -28.91
C PRO A 360 1.55 11.27 -28.98
N HIS A 361 0.76 12.15 -29.59
CA HIS A 361 1.04 13.58 -29.67
C HIS A 361 0.76 14.30 -28.35
N ALA A 362 -0.25 13.87 -27.60
CA ALA A 362 -0.60 14.45 -26.30
C ALA A 362 0.57 14.36 -25.30
N LEU A 363 1.17 13.18 -25.16
CA LEU A 363 2.32 12.97 -24.26
C LEU A 363 3.58 13.74 -24.69
N ARG A 364 3.77 13.96 -26.00
CA ARG A 364 4.88 14.80 -26.51
C ARG A 364 4.68 16.27 -26.13
N ILE A 365 3.44 16.78 -26.18
CA ILE A 365 3.10 18.13 -25.74
C ILE A 365 3.34 18.26 -24.23
N VAL A 366 2.92 17.27 -23.43
CA VAL A 366 3.15 17.24 -21.97
C VAL A 366 4.63 17.35 -21.62
N ALA A 367 5.49 16.56 -22.28
CA ALA A 367 6.93 16.61 -22.05
C ALA A 367 7.53 17.99 -22.36
N ARG A 368 7.04 18.67 -23.40
CA ARG A 368 7.51 20.01 -23.77
C ARG A 368 6.99 21.09 -22.83
N ALA A 369 5.69 21.11 -22.54
CA ALA A 369 5.08 22.03 -21.57
C ALA A 369 5.74 21.90 -20.18
N SER A 370 6.13 20.68 -19.79
CA SER A 370 6.90 20.43 -18.58
C SER A 370 8.24 21.18 -18.58
N THR A 371 9.00 21.15 -19.68
CA THR A 371 10.31 21.83 -19.75
C THR A 371 10.24 23.34 -19.62
N GLU A 372 9.15 23.97 -20.06
CA GLU A 372 8.94 25.41 -19.98
C GLU A 372 8.71 25.90 -18.55
N SER A 373 8.23 25.02 -17.66
CA SER A 373 8.06 25.32 -16.23
C SER A 373 9.37 25.51 -15.46
N LYS A 374 10.53 25.16 -16.04
CA LYS A 374 11.84 25.14 -15.37
C LYS A 374 12.20 26.44 -14.66
N PHE A 375 11.93 27.59 -15.28
CA PHE A 375 12.26 28.90 -14.73
C PHE A 375 11.49 29.21 -13.43
N TYR A 376 10.30 28.64 -13.27
CA TYR A 376 9.45 28.87 -12.10
C TYR A 376 9.82 27.97 -10.92
N LEU A 377 10.53 26.86 -11.17
CA LEU A 377 10.99 25.92 -10.14
C LEU A 377 12.18 26.45 -9.33
N MET A 378 13.04 27.29 -9.93
CA MET A 378 14.33 27.69 -9.34
C MET A 378 14.23 28.71 -8.19
N ASN A 379 13.03 29.24 -7.89
CA ASN A 379 12.83 30.35 -6.96
C ASN A 379 12.29 29.95 -5.58
N ARG A 380 12.16 28.65 -5.27
CA ARG A 380 11.66 28.18 -3.97
C ARG A 380 12.80 27.95 -2.96
N GLY A 381 12.63 28.44 -1.73
CA GLY A 381 13.51 28.14 -0.59
C GLY A 381 13.37 26.68 -0.14
N PRO A 382 14.25 26.14 0.73
CA PRO A 382 14.37 24.69 0.97
C PRO A 382 13.06 23.99 1.38
N PRO A 383 12.87 22.70 1.04
CA PRO A 383 11.64 21.94 1.34
C PRO A 383 11.39 21.79 2.84
N GLU A 384 12.44 21.72 3.67
CA GLU A 384 12.31 21.78 5.13
C GLU A 384 12.07 23.22 5.60
N HIS A 385 10.94 23.80 5.19
CA HIS A 385 10.55 25.17 5.52
C HIS A 385 10.59 25.41 7.04
N TRP A 386 10.31 24.39 7.84
CA TRP A 386 10.30 24.45 9.30
C TRP A 386 11.70 24.67 9.94
N LEU A 387 12.79 24.40 9.21
CA LEU A 387 14.16 24.65 9.67
C LEU A 387 14.68 26.05 9.33
N ALA A 388 14.04 26.75 8.38
CA ALA A 388 14.51 28.06 7.93
C ALA A 388 14.16 29.18 8.93
N SER A 389 15.14 29.94 9.40
CA SER A 389 14.95 31.06 10.35
C SER A 389 14.84 32.44 9.68
N GLY A 390 15.02 32.50 8.36
CA GLY A 390 14.98 33.72 7.58
C GLY A 390 13.58 34.32 7.43
N MET A 391 13.52 35.54 6.89
CA MET A 391 12.25 36.15 6.49
C MET A 391 11.68 35.40 5.29
N PHE A 392 10.43 34.98 5.40
CA PHE A 392 9.72 34.34 4.31
C PHE A 392 9.08 35.41 3.42
N LYS A 393 9.15 35.20 2.10
CA LYS A 393 8.48 36.06 1.12
C LYS A 393 7.20 35.37 0.67
N ARG A 394 6.09 36.10 0.66
CA ARG A 394 4.86 35.60 0.05
C ARG A 394 5.03 35.43 -1.45
N VAL A 395 4.33 34.45 -1.99
CA VAL A 395 4.12 34.35 -3.43
C VAL A 395 3.25 35.53 -3.88
N GLU A 396 3.43 36.01 -5.11
CA GLU A 396 2.50 36.96 -5.73
C GLU A 396 1.21 36.25 -6.15
N LEU A 397 0.05 36.87 -5.91
CA LEU A 397 -1.27 36.29 -6.24
C LEU A 397 -1.38 35.83 -7.70
N GLN A 398 -0.78 36.60 -8.62
CA GLN A 398 -0.75 36.32 -10.06
C GLN A 398 -0.14 34.94 -10.36
N LYS A 399 0.87 34.54 -9.58
CA LYS A 399 1.57 33.26 -9.76
C LYS A 399 0.76 32.04 -9.32
N ALA A 400 -0.41 32.18 -8.70
CA ALA A 400 -1.25 31.06 -8.26
C ALA A 400 -2.24 30.56 -9.30
N LEU A 401 -3.03 31.47 -9.88
CA LEU A 401 -4.07 31.15 -10.86
C LEU A 401 -4.15 32.12 -12.02
N GLY A 402 -3.17 33.03 -12.12
CA GLY A 402 -3.20 34.10 -13.07
C GLY A 402 -4.12 35.25 -12.70
N ASN A 403 -3.88 36.39 -13.34
CA ASN A 403 -4.66 37.62 -13.18
C ASN A 403 -6.17 37.47 -13.42
N HIS A 404 -6.59 36.45 -14.17
CA HIS A 404 -7.98 36.29 -14.54
C HIS A 404 -8.74 35.45 -13.53
N LEU A 405 -8.32 34.22 -13.28
CA LEU A 405 -9.07 33.30 -12.42
C LEU A 405 -8.98 33.66 -10.92
N SER A 406 -8.02 34.49 -10.50
CA SER A 406 -7.92 34.98 -9.12
C SER A 406 -8.68 36.31 -8.85
N TRP A 407 -9.46 36.82 -9.80
CA TRP A 407 -9.97 38.20 -9.77
C TRP A 407 -10.88 38.54 -8.57
N LYS A 408 -11.81 37.64 -8.24
CA LYS A 408 -12.82 37.84 -7.18
C LYS A 408 -12.21 37.73 -5.77
N GLU A 409 -11.15 36.93 -5.64
CA GLU A 409 -10.51 36.58 -4.36
C GLU A 409 -9.16 37.29 -4.24
N ARG A 410 -9.19 38.60 -3.93
CA ARG A 410 -8.00 39.45 -3.76
C ARG A 410 -7.24 39.23 -2.45
N HIS A 411 -7.51 38.14 -1.74
CA HIS A 411 -6.77 37.77 -0.53
C HIS A 411 -5.34 37.33 -0.90
N PRO A 412 -4.32 37.65 -0.09
CA PRO A 412 -2.95 37.27 -0.42
C PRO A 412 -2.76 35.75 -0.44
N THR A 413 -1.78 35.31 -1.22
CA THR A 413 -1.27 33.94 -1.23
C THR A 413 -0.14 33.81 -0.19
N PHE A 414 -0.06 32.66 0.46
CA PHE A 414 1.00 32.35 1.41
C PHE A 414 1.97 31.33 0.82
N PHE A 415 1.43 30.22 0.30
CA PHE A 415 2.20 29.08 -0.22
C PHE A 415 1.74 28.65 -1.62
N ASP A 416 0.53 29.01 -2.02
CA ASP A 416 -0.06 28.62 -3.30
C ASP A 416 0.63 29.29 -4.48
N ASP A 417 1.02 28.48 -5.47
CA ASP A 417 1.46 28.93 -6.78
C ASP A 417 1.18 27.87 -7.86
N ILE A 418 1.27 28.25 -9.14
CA ILE A 418 0.98 27.41 -10.30
C ILE A 418 1.87 26.15 -10.35
N THR A 419 3.12 26.24 -9.89
CA THR A 419 4.03 25.08 -9.83
C THR A 419 3.70 24.18 -8.64
N ALA A 420 3.35 24.74 -7.48
CA ALA A 420 2.93 24.00 -6.28
C ALA A 420 1.81 23.03 -6.59
N ARG A 421 0.85 23.47 -7.40
CA ARG A 421 -0.32 22.68 -7.81
C ARG A 421 0.04 21.50 -8.70
N LEU A 422 1.21 21.53 -9.35
CA LEU A 422 1.72 20.41 -10.14
C LEU A 422 2.27 19.27 -9.28
N LEU A 423 2.53 19.48 -7.98
CA LEU A 423 3.10 18.45 -7.11
C LEU A 423 2.34 17.11 -7.14
N PRO A 424 0.99 17.06 -7.06
CA PRO A 424 0.23 15.83 -7.26
C PRO A 424 0.07 15.40 -8.73
N VAL A 425 0.28 16.29 -9.71
CA VAL A 425 0.09 16.00 -11.15
C VAL A 425 1.34 15.36 -11.76
N ILE A 426 2.53 15.77 -11.33
CA ILE A 426 3.81 15.24 -11.83
C ILE A 426 3.88 13.71 -11.68
N PRO A 427 3.57 13.12 -10.50
CA PRO A 427 3.48 11.66 -10.37
C PRO A 427 2.62 11.02 -11.46
N LEU A 428 1.40 11.52 -11.70
CA LEU A 428 0.50 11.00 -12.72
C LEU A 428 1.11 11.08 -14.12
N ILE A 429 1.79 12.18 -14.47
CA ILE A 429 2.51 12.31 -15.74
C ILE A 429 3.53 11.17 -15.88
N ILE A 430 4.31 10.87 -14.82
CA ILE A 430 5.29 9.79 -14.84
C ILE A 430 4.61 8.42 -15.02
N TYR A 431 3.51 8.14 -14.30
CA TYR A 431 2.74 6.91 -14.49
C TYR A 431 2.29 6.75 -15.95
N ARG A 432 1.66 7.78 -16.52
CA ARG A 432 1.14 7.79 -17.90
C ARG A 432 2.25 7.60 -18.95
N LEU A 433 3.42 8.21 -18.75
CA LEU A 433 4.56 8.04 -19.63
C LEU A 433 5.11 6.60 -19.59
N ILE A 434 5.20 5.99 -18.40
CA ILE A 434 5.67 4.60 -18.27
C ILE A 434 4.65 3.63 -18.87
N GLU A 435 3.36 3.82 -18.63
CA GLU A 435 2.30 2.96 -19.20
C GLU A 435 2.29 2.99 -20.72
N ASN A 436 2.79 4.08 -21.32
CA ASN A 436 2.91 4.29 -22.76
C ASN A 436 4.29 3.95 -23.33
N ASP A 437 5.11 3.22 -22.58
CA ASP A 437 6.48 2.81 -22.97
C ASP A 437 7.40 4.01 -23.28
N ALA A 438 7.05 5.21 -22.82
CA ALA A 438 7.77 6.47 -23.02
C ALA A 438 8.79 6.73 -21.89
N THR A 439 9.56 5.71 -21.51
CA THR A 439 10.49 5.73 -20.36
C THR A 439 11.59 6.80 -20.48
N ASP A 440 12.05 7.11 -21.69
CA ASP A 440 13.00 8.21 -21.94
C ASP A 440 12.41 9.59 -21.63
N PHE A 441 11.11 9.79 -21.92
CA PHE A 441 10.43 11.03 -21.54
C PHE A 441 10.22 11.08 -20.03
N ALA A 442 9.89 9.96 -19.39
CA ALA A 442 9.79 9.87 -17.93
C ALA A 442 11.12 10.23 -17.24
N ASP A 443 12.25 9.72 -17.73
CA ASP A 443 13.59 10.08 -17.22
C ASP A 443 13.87 11.58 -17.32
N ARG A 444 13.54 12.20 -18.47
CA ARG A 444 13.70 13.65 -18.66
C ARG A 444 12.81 14.49 -17.76
N VAL A 445 11.54 14.12 -17.59
CA VAL A 445 10.60 14.82 -16.72
C VAL A 445 11.04 14.68 -15.25
N LEU A 446 11.42 13.49 -14.81
CA LEU A 446 11.97 13.30 -13.46
C LEU A 446 13.28 14.04 -13.25
N GLN A 447 14.16 14.09 -14.26
CA GLN A 447 15.39 14.88 -14.17
C GLN A 447 15.09 16.36 -13.93
N LEU A 448 14.05 16.88 -14.58
CA LEU A 448 13.62 18.27 -14.42
C LEU A 448 13.00 18.54 -13.04
N PHE A 449 12.16 17.63 -12.55
CA PHE A 449 11.37 17.85 -11.33
C PHE A 449 11.91 17.17 -10.06
N SER A 450 12.98 16.38 -10.13
CA SER A 450 13.51 15.60 -8.98
C SER A 450 13.63 16.43 -7.70
N THR A 451 14.33 17.57 -7.75
CA THR A 451 14.48 18.47 -6.61
C THR A 451 13.17 19.14 -6.20
N PHE A 452 12.26 19.38 -7.15
CA PHE A 452 10.95 19.95 -6.87
C PHE A 452 9.99 18.95 -6.20
N LEU A 453 10.14 17.67 -6.49
CA LEU A 453 9.39 16.60 -5.83
C LEU A 453 9.81 16.42 -4.36
N HIS A 454 10.90 17.02 -3.90
CA HIS A 454 11.20 17.08 -2.45
C HIS A 454 10.15 17.88 -1.66
N TYR A 455 9.40 18.78 -2.33
CA TYR A 455 8.27 19.49 -1.72
C TYR A 455 6.97 18.68 -1.76
N TYR A 456 6.94 17.56 -2.49
CA TYR A 456 5.74 16.74 -2.58
C TYR A 456 5.56 15.97 -1.26
N PRO A 457 4.45 16.16 -0.53
CA PRO A 457 4.26 15.53 0.78
C PRO A 457 4.13 14.01 0.75
N LEU A 458 4.05 13.41 -0.45
CA LEU A 458 3.96 11.96 -0.66
C LEU A 458 5.14 11.42 -1.49
N ASN A 459 6.28 12.13 -1.56
CA ASN A 459 7.41 11.74 -2.41
C ASN A 459 7.97 10.34 -2.09
N PHE A 460 8.06 9.98 -0.81
CA PHE A 460 8.51 8.66 -0.38
C PHE A 460 7.51 7.57 -0.79
N THR A 461 6.22 7.83 -0.57
CA THR A 461 5.13 6.93 -0.98
C THR A 461 5.12 6.73 -2.49
N PHE A 462 5.29 7.81 -3.25
CA PHE A 462 5.36 7.80 -4.70
C PHE A 462 6.49 6.90 -5.19
N VAL A 463 7.70 7.04 -4.63
CA VAL A 463 8.85 6.20 -5.00
C VAL A 463 8.60 4.73 -4.66
N ARG A 464 8.06 4.41 -3.48
CA ARG A 464 7.69 3.04 -3.13
C ARG A 464 6.66 2.47 -4.11
N ASP A 465 5.60 3.23 -4.38
CA ASP A 465 4.45 2.74 -5.14
C ASP A 465 4.76 2.61 -6.63
N ILE A 466 5.55 3.51 -7.22
CA ILE A 466 5.91 3.42 -8.63
C ILE A 466 6.85 2.24 -8.91
N LEU A 467 7.81 1.98 -8.01
CA LEU A 467 8.70 0.81 -8.10
C LEU A 467 7.93 -0.49 -7.97
N ALA A 468 6.94 -0.55 -7.07
CA ALA A 468 6.10 -1.73 -6.89
C ALA A 468 5.11 -1.93 -8.05
N TYR A 469 4.45 -0.87 -8.52
CA TYR A 469 3.40 -0.93 -9.53
C TYR A 469 3.92 -1.36 -10.91
N PHE A 470 5.15 -0.94 -11.25
CA PHE A 470 5.84 -1.27 -12.50
C PHE A 470 7.00 -2.25 -12.30
N TYR A 471 7.02 -3.00 -11.20
CA TYR A 471 8.09 -3.97 -10.96
C TYR A 471 8.28 -4.91 -12.17
N GLY A 472 9.52 -5.18 -12.54
CA GLY A 472 9.89 -5.97 -13.72
C GLY A 472 9.79 -5.24 -15.08
N HIS A 473 9.24 -4.03 -15.13
CA HIS A 473 9.03 -3.26 -16.37
C HIS A 473 9.86 -1.98 -16.46
N LEU A 474 10.57 -1.60 -15.39
CA LEU A 474 11.36 -0.38 -15.33
C LEU A 474 12.82 -0.61 -15.77
N PRO A 475 13.36 0.22 -16.68
CA PRO A 475 14.79 0.23 -16.98
C PRO A 475 15.62 0.66 -15.75
N GLY A 476 16.79 0.05 -15.54
CA GLY A 476 17.66 0.36 -14.39
C GLY A 476 18.05 1.84 -14.27
N LYS A 477 18.29 2.52 -15.40
CA LYS A 477 18.53 3.98 -15.43
C LYS A 477 17.35 4.77 -14.85
N LEU A 478 16.12 4.36 -15.18
CA LEU A 478 14.91 5.00 -14.69
C LEU A 478 14.69 4.71 -13.20
N ILE A 479 15.01 3.51 -12.72
CA ILE A 479 14.99 3.17 -11.28
C ILE A 479 15.90 4.12 -10.49
N LEU A 480 17.15 4.31 -10.93
CA LEU A 480 18.07 5.27 -10.31
C LEU A 480 17.50 6.70 -10.33
N ARG A 481 16.87 7.10 -11.43
CA ARG A 481 16.22 8.41 -11.55
C ARG A 481 15.06 8.58 -10.57
N ILE A 482 14.25 7.55 -10.39
CA ILE A 482 13.13 7.51 -9.43
C ILE A 482 13.68 7.62 -8.00
N LEU A 483 14.75 6.91 -7.66
CA LEU A 483 15.38 7.00 -6.33
C LEU A 483 15.88 8.41 -6.00
N ASN A 484 16.36 9.16 -6.99
CA ASN A 484 16.81 10.55 -6.80
C ASN A 484 15.68 11.55 -6.51
N VAL A 485 14.41 11.12 -6.52
CA VAL A 485 13.28 11.90 -5.97
C VAL A 485 13.32 11.93 -4.44
N LEU A 486 14.09 11.03 -3.81
CA LEU A 486 14.34 11.03 -2.38
C LEU A 486 15.66 11.75 -2.08
N ASP A 487 15.71 12.46 -0.95
CA ASP A 487 16.97 12.88 -0.35
C ASP A 487 17.66 11.66 0.27
N LEU A 488 18.41 10.92 -0.55
CA LEU A 488 19.06 9.65 -0.20
C LEU A 488 19.92 9.73 1.08
N LYS A 489 20.39 10.92 1.47
CA LYS A 489 21.18 11.12 2.68
C LYS A 489 20.34 11.06 3.96
N LYS A 490 19.04 11.34 3.86
CA LYS A 490 18.11 11.33 5.00
C LYS A 490 17.46 9.97 5.19
N ILE A 491 17.25 9.24 4.09
CA ILE A 491 16.62 7.92 4.13
C ILE A 491 17.61 6.90 4.70
N PRO A 492 17.19 6.06 5.66
CA PRO A 492 18.06 5.10 6.33
C PRO A 492 18.30 3.85 5.45
N PHE A 493 18.86 4.05 4.26
CA PHE A 493 19.30 2.95 3.39
C PHE A 493 20.48 2.20 4.00
N SER A 494 20.58 0.91 3.69
CA SER A 494 21.75 0.08 4.02
C SER A 494 23.03 0.69 3.45
N GLU A 495 24.11 0.73 4.23
CA GLU A 495 25.37 1.40 3.83
C GLU A 495 25.95 0.87 2.51
N SER A 496 25.78 -0.41 2.21
CA SER A 496 26.25 -1.03 0.96
C SER A 496 25.28 -0.89 -0.22
N PHE A 497 24.04 -0.42 0.00
CA PHE A 497 23.02 -0.32 -1.06
C PHE A 497 23.50 0.48 -2.29
N PRO A 498 24.15 1.65 -2.15
CA PRO A 498 24.65 2.41 -3.30
C PRO A 498 25.62 1.64 -4.22
N GLN A 499 26.34 0.66 -3.67
CA GLN A 499 27.31 -0.15 -4.42
C GLN A 499 26.63 -1.15 -5.37
N HIS A 500 25.41 -1.58 -5.02
CA HIS A 500 24.63 -2.56 -5.79
C HIS A 500 23.78 -1.93 -6.90
N ILE A 501 23.51 -0.63 -6.84
CA ILE A 501 22.68 0.07 -7.82
C ILE A 501 23.48 0.84 -8.88
N ASN A 502 24.68 1.33 -8.56
CA ASN A 502 25.45 2.25 -9.43
C ASN A 502 26.62 1.58 -10.19
N SER A 503 26.88 0.29 -10.00
CA SER A 503 28.07 -0.37 -10.55
C SER A 503 27.82 -1.04 -11.90
N SER A 504 28.86 -1.11 -12.74
CA SER A 504 28.90 -1.98 -13.94
C SER A 504 28.76 -3.48 -13.62
N ASN A 505 28.83 -3.84 -12.32
CA ASN A 505 28.56 -5.17 -11.76
C ASN A 505 27.14 -5.32 -11.18
N ALA A 506 26.23 -4.38 -11.46
CA ALA A 506 24.83 -4.40 -11.01
C ALA A 506 24.12 -5.75 -11.24
N ALA A 507 24.51 -6.53 -12.25
CA ALA A 507 23.90 -7.84 -12.53
C ALA A 507 24.19 -8.94 -11.47
N ILE A 508 25.07 -8.70 -10.49
CA ILE A 508 25.42 -9.67 -9.46
C ILE A 508 24.51 -9.51 -8.24
N CYS A 509 23.84 -10.61 -7.85
CA CYS A 509 23.02 -10.65 -6.65
C CYS A 509 23.83 -10.23 -5.40
N PRO A 510 23.30 -9.31 -4.56
CA PRO A 510 23.95 -8.98 -3.30
C PRO A 510 24.23 -10.23 -2.45
N PRO A 511 25.30 -10.22 -1.63
CA PRO A 511 25.64 -11.36 -0.78
C PRO A 511 24.57 -11.61 0.29
N LEU A 512 24.53 -12.82 0.86
CA LEU A 512 23.56 -13.17 1.92
C LEU A 512 23.65 -12.25 3.15
N ASP A 513 24.86 -11.78 3.49
CA ASP A 513 25.09 -10.82 4.58
C ASP A 513 24.32 -9.49 4.39
N TYR A 514 24.13 -9.05 3.13
CA TYR A 514 23.35 -7.85 2.83
C TYR A 514 21.88 -8.03 3.24
N PHE A 515 21.26 -9.13 2.77
CA PHE A 515 19.87 -9.44 3.11
C PHE A 515 19.69 -9.76 4.60
N ALA A 516 20.66 -10.43 5.24
CA ALA A 516 20.63 -10.69 6.67
C ALA A 516 20.67 -9.39 7.50
N THR A 517 21.50 -8.43 7.10
CA THR A 517 21.57 -7.10 7.73
C THR A 517 20.26 -6.33 7.56
N LEU A 518 19.66 -6.38 6.37
CA LEU A 518 18.34 -5.79 6.10
C LEU A 518 17.26 -6.38 7.03
N LEU A 519 17.21 -7.71 7.15
CA LEU A 519 16.26 -8.40 8.04
C LEU A 519 16.49 -8.04 9.51
N LEU A 520 17.74 -7.94 9.96
CA LEU A 520 18.06 -7.49 11.32
C LEU A 520 17.60 -6.05 11.56
N GLY A 521 17.76 -5.17 10.56
CA GLY A 521 17.23 -3.80 10.59
C GLY A 521 15.72 -3.75 10.82
N ILE A 522 14.97 -4.66 10.18
CA ILE A 522 13.52 -4.82 10.39
C ILE A 522 13.24 -5.35 11.80
N VAL A 523 13.96 -6.36 12.28
CA VAL A 523 13.78 -6.89 13.65
C VAL A 523 13.94 -5.79 14.69
N ASN A 524 14.98 -4.97 14.58
CA ASN A 524 15.31 -3.97 15.59
C ASN A 524 14.37 -2.75 15.60
N ASN A 525 13.81 -2.37 14.45
CA ASN A 525 13.07 -1.10 14.31
C ASN A 525 11.58 -1.26 13.98
N VAL A 526 11.16 -2.44 13.51
CA VAL A 526 9.80 -2.70 13.03
C VAL A 526 9.07 -3.69 13.93
N ILE A 527 9.74 -4.75 14.38
CA ILE A 527 9.11 -5.76 15.22
C ILE A 527 9.11 -5.28 16.68
N PRO A 528 7.95 -5.25 17.37
CA PRO A 528 7.91 -4.89 18.78
C PRO A 528 8.80 -5.82 19.62
N PRO A 529 9.59 -5.28 20.57
CA PRO A 529 10.48 -6.09 21.38
C PRO A 529 9.68 -7.08 22.23
N LEU A 530 10.21 -8.30 22.37
CA LEU A 530 9.65 -9.30 23.27
C LEU A 530 9.89 -8.85 24.72
N ASN A 531 8.87 -8.31 25.38
CA ASN A 531 8.95 -8.01 26.82
C ASN A 531 9.08 -9.32 27.60
N ASN A 532 10.27 -9.60 28.13
CA ASN A 532 10.44 -10.63 29.17
C ASN A 532 9.80 -10.13 30.46
N SER A 533 8.51 -10.41 30.67
CA SER A 533 7.92 -10.34 32.00
C SER A 533 8.33 -11.56 32.83
N SER A 534 9.62 -11.71 33.12
CA SER A 534 10.03 -12.52 34.27
C SER A 534 9.83 -11.67 35.52
N LYS A 535 8.57 -11.61 36.00
CA LYS A 535 8.29 -11.19 37.38
C LYS A 535 8.90 -12.24 38.31
N THR A 536 10.15 -12.06 38.71
CA THR A 536 10.62 -12.59 39.99
C THR A 536 9.91 -11.78 41.07
N VAL A 537 8.97 -12.43 41.73
CA VAL A 537 8.28 -11.93 42.92
C VAL A 537 9.34 -11.69 43.99
N SER A 538 9.66 -10.44 44.26
CA SER A 538 10.32 -10.00 45.49
C SER A 538 9.30 -9.20 46.28
N LEU A 539 8.76 -9.84 47.31
CA LEU A 539 7.93 -9.24 48.34
C LEU A 539 8.82 -8.28 49.16
N GLY A 540 8.42 -7.01 49.36
CA GLY A 540 9.07 -6.14 50.36
C GLY A 540 9.09 -4.64 50.04
N ASP A 541 8.04 -3.96 50.52
CA ASP A 541 7.96 -2.59 51.03
C ASP A 541 8.28 -1.33 50.22
N ALA A 542 7.32 -0.41 50.33
CA ALA A 542 7.33 0.97 49.88
C ALA A 542 8.10 1.90 50.83
N SER A 543 8.86 2.85 50.29
CA SER A 543 8.85 4.26 50.74
C SER A 543 9.80 5.15 49.93
N SER A 544 9.39 6.40 49.78
CA SER A 544 10.08 7.54 49.16
C SER A 544 11.23 8.09 50.01
N ASN A 545 12.36 8.49 49.40
CA ASN A 545 12.90 9.86 49.49
C ASN A 545 14.26 10.04 48.79
N SER A 546 14.50 11.28 48.36
CA SER A 546 15.73 11.81 47.78
C SER A 546 16.93 11.75 48.74
N LEU A 547 18.15 11.54 48.22
CA LEU A 547 19.36 12.35 48.47
C LEU A 547 20.56 11.79 47.66
N ARG A 548 21.48 12.70 47.30
CA ARG A 548 22.67 12.52 46.44
C ARG A 548 23.71 11.57 47.06
N ALA A 549 24.44 10.78 46.25
CA ALA A 549 25.87 10.98 45.93
C ALA A 549 26.60 9.72 45.38
N HIS A 550 27.59 10.01 44.52
CA HIS A 550 28.76 9.25 44.07
C HIS A 550 28.70 8.20 42.94
N LYS A 551 29.22 8.64 41.79
CA LYS A 551 29.75 7.86 40.66
C LYS A 551 30.89 6.94 41.12
N ASN A 552 30.90 5.71 40.61
CA ASN A 552 32.13 5.00 40.18
C ASN A 552 31.83 4.13 38.95
N SER A 553 32.82 4.05 38.07
CA SER A 553 32.75 3.71 36.65
C SER A 553 32.78 2.22 36.32
N ALA A 554 31.79 1.74 35.57
CA ALA A 554 31.92 0.78 34.48
C ALA A 554 30.64 0.86 33.62
N THR A 555 30.78 1.26 32.37
CA THR A 555 29.71 1.63 31.45
C THR A 555 28.80 0.45 31.07
N SER A 556 27.63 0.38 31.70
CA SER A 556 26.42 -0.23 31.13
C SER A 556 25.38 0.88 30.98
N GLN A 557 25.17 1.35 29.76
CA GLN A 557 24.06 2.27 29.50
C GLN A 557 22.73 1.50 29.60
N PRO A 558 21.72 2.05 30.31
CA PRO A 558 20.35 1.58 30.18
C PRO A 558 19.81 2.05 28.82
N GLY A 559 19.21 1.13 28.06
CA GLY A 559 18.69 1.40 26.71
C GLY A 559 17.69 2.57 26.66
N PRO A 560 17.60 3.27 25.52
CA PRO A 560 16.75 4.45 25.41
C PRO A 560 15.27 4.08 25.43
N THR A 561 14.49 4.90 26.12
CA THR A 561 13.03 4.96 25.99
C THR A 561 12.63 5.30 24.55
N ASN A 562 12.15 4.31 23.79
CA ASN A 562 11.75 4.37 22.36
C ASN A 562 10.76 5.48 21.98
N ALA A 563 10.10 6.15 22.93
CA ALA A 563 9.17 7.25 22.65
C ALA A 563 9.87 8.52 22.12
N SER A 564 11.15 8.73 22.45
CA SER A 564 11.90 9.93 22.03
C SER A 564 12.38 9.88 20.57
N GLU A 565 12.65 8.69 20.01
CA GLU A 565 13.18 8.55 18.65
C GLU A 565 12.09 8.71 17.59
N GLY A 566 10.89 8.17 17.84
CA GLY A 566 9.75 8.30 16.92
C GLY A 566 9.34 9.76 16.68
N GLN A 567 9.38 10.60 17.73
CA GLN A 567 9.12 12.04 17.59
C GLN A 567 10.20 12.73 16.76
N LYS A 568 11.49 12.42 16.98
CA LYS A 568 12.60 13.00 16.20
C LYS A 568 12.53 12.62 14.72
N ALA A 569 12.17 11.38 14.42
CA ALA A 569 12.07 10.88 13.05
C ALA A 569 11.01 11.63 12.22
N PHE A 570 9.84 11.95 12.80
CA PHE A 570 8.77 12.65 12.09
C PHE A 570 9.21 14.02 11.55
N TYR A 571 10.02 14.79 12.29
CA TYR A 571 10.52 16.09 11.81
C TYR A 571 11.55 15.99 10.69
N GLN A 572 12.27 14.86 10.64
CA GLN A 572 13.29 14.65 9.64
C GLN A 572 12.65 14.12 8.35
N ILE A 573 11.69 13.21 8.49
CA ILE A 573 10.99 12.55 7.39
C ILE A 573 9.51 12.42 7.75
N GLN A 574 8.68 13.26 7.13
CA GLN A 574 7.25 13.35 7.40
C GLN A 574 6.40 12.32 6.63
N ASP A 575 6.96 11.66 5.61
CA ASP A 575 6.35 10.56 4.83
C ASP A 575 7.30 9.36 4.88
N PRO A 576 6.93 8.20 5.46
CA PRO A 576 5.58 7.67 5.73
C PRO A 576 4.99 7.96 7.12
N GLY A 577 5.43 9.02 7.80
CA GLY A 577 4.81 9.52 9.03
C GLY A 577 5.26 8.79 10.30
N THR A 578 5.50 7.48 10.27
CA THR A 578 6.08 6.76 11.43
C THR A 578 7.46 6.20 11.11
N HIS A 579 8.33 6.15 12.11
CA HIS A 579 9.68 5.61 11.96
C HIS A 579 9.68 4.12 11.57
N THR A 580 8.83 3.33 12.21
CA THR A 580 8.66 1.90 11.89
C THR A 580 8.30 1.69 10.43
N GLN A 581 7.35 2.49 9.91
CA GLN A 581 6.97 2.37 8.51
C GLN A 581 8.07 2.86 7.56
N LEU A 582 8.78 3.93 7.93
CA LEU A 582 9.93 4.40 7.17
C LEU A 582 10.95 3.27 6.98
N MET A 583 11.28 2.56 8.06
CA MET A 583 12.23 1.45 8.01
C MET A 583 11.74 0.29 7.14
N LEU A 584 10.48 -0.12 7.29
CA LEU A 584 9.91 -1.21 6.50
C LEU A 584 9.83 -0.87 5.01
N GLU A 585 9.31 0.31 4.67
CA GLU A 585 9.17 0.73 3.28
C GLU A 585 10.53 1.09 2.63
N THR A 586 11.53 1.53 3.41
CA THR A 586 12.91 1.69 2.91
C THR A 586 13.48 0.33 2.49
N ALA A 587 13.29 -0.71 3.31
CA ALA A 587 13.70 -2.07 2.93
C ALA A 587 12.99 -2.57 1.66
N VAL A 588 11.70 -2.22 1.49
CA VAL A 588 10.94 -2.52 0.27
C VAL A 588 11.52 -1.79 -0.94
N ILE A 589 11.80 -0.48 -0.82
CA ILE A 589 12.42 0.32 -1.89
C ILE A 589 13.79 -0.26 -2.28
N GLU A 590 14.62 -0.66 -1.32
CA GLU A 590 15.91 -1.31 -1.59
C GLU A 590 15.71 -2.54 -2.47
N ILE A 591 14.88 -3.49 -2.02
CA ILE A 591 14.62 -4.75 -2.72
C ILE A 591 14.08 -4.52 -4.13
N LEU A 592 13.12 -3.60 -4.30
CA LEU A 592 12.52 -3.30 -5.60
C LEU A 592 13.48 -2.57 -6.56
N SER A 593 14.53 -1.95 -6.03
CA SER A 593 15.51 -1.20 -6.82
C SER A 593 16.70 -2.04 -7.25
N LEU A 594 16.87 -3.24 -6.69
CA LEU A 594 17.99 -4.10 -7.05
C LEU A 594 17.84 -4.59 -8.50
N PRO A 595 18.89 -4.51 -9.33
CA PRO A 595 18.88 -4.95 -10.73
C PRO A 595 19.03 -6.48 -10.87
N VAL A 596 18.25 -7.23 -10.11
CA VAL A 596 18.28 -8.70 -10.03
C VAL A 596 16.86 -9.25 -10.04
N SER A 597 16.70 -10.53 -10.38
CA SER A 597 15.36 -11.12 -10.47
C SER A 597 14.73 -11.38 -9.09
N ALA A 598 13.40 -11.36 -9.03
CA ALA A 598 12.66 -11.75 -7.82
C ALA A 598 13.05 -13.16 -7.34
N SER A 599 13.33 -14.09 -8.27
CA SER A 599 13.73 -15.46 -7.98
C SER A 599 15.04 -15.52 -7.17
N GLN A 600 16.05 -14.74 -7.59
CA GLN A 600 17.35 -14.69 -6.91
C GLN A 600 17.24 -14.07 -5.51
N ILE A 601 16.46 -13.00 -5.36
CA ILE A 601 16.23 -12.34 -4.07
C ILE A 601 15.51 -13.30 -3.12
N VAL A 602 14.42 -13.93 -3.59
CA VAL A 602 13.66 -14.89 -2.78
C VAL A 602 14.53 -16.08 -2.39
N SER A 603 15.30 -16.65 -3.32
CA SER A 603 16.20 -17.76 -2.98
C SER A 603 17.23 -17.35 -1.94
N SER A 604 17.80 -16.14 -2.01
CA SER A 604 18.75 -15.62 -1.02
C SER A 604 18.10 -15.46 0.37
N LEU A 605 16.91 -14.87 0.45
CA LEU A 605 16.14 -14.72 1.69
C LEU A 605 15.77 -16.08 2.30
N VAL A 606 15.32 -17.01 1.46
CA VAL A 606 14.96 -18.38 1.87
C VAL A 606 16.19 -19.15 2.36
N GLN A 607 17.34 -19.02 1.69
CA GLN A 607 18.59 -19.65 2.12
C GLN A 607 19.02 -19.17 3.51
N ILE A 608 18.87 -17.89 3.83
CA ILE A 608 19.10 -17.35 5.17
C ILE A 608 18.17 -18.02 6.17
N VAL A 609 16.86 -18.03 5.89
CA VAL A 609 15.84 -18.61 6.77
C VAL A 609 16.07 -20.09 7.05
N VAL A 610 16.45 -20.88 6.03
CA VAL A 610 16.69 -22.32 6.17
C VAL A 610 17.84 -22.60 7.12
N HIS A 611 18.93 -21.83 7.04
CA HIS A 611 20.17 -22.09 7.78
C HIS A 611 20.32 -21.24 9.06
N ILE A 612 19.37 -20.38 9.40
CA ILE A 612 19.56 -19.36 10.44
C ILE A 612 19.85 -19.95 11.83
N GLN A 613 19.14 -21.00 12.24
CA GLN A 613 19.31 -21.62 13.56
C GLN A 613 20.67 -22.35 13.67
N PRO A 614 21.06 -23.25 12.76
CA PRO A 614 22.40 -23.86 12.76
C PRO A 614 23.52 -22.81 12.74
N THR A 615 23.39 -21.76 11.93
CA THR A 615 24.45 -20.74 11.75
C THR A 615 24.62 -19.88 13.01
N LEU A 616 23.53 -19.56 13.72
CA LEU A 616 23.60 -18.83 14.99
C LEU A 616 24.20 -19.69 16.12
N ILE A 617 23.86 -20.98 16.19
CA ILE A 617 24.36 -21.91 17.22
C ILE A 617 25.86 -22.23 17.03
N GLN A 618 26.31 -22.42 15.78
CA GLN A 618 27.73 -22.65 15.49
C GLN A 618 28.60 -21.44 15.86
N SER A 619 28.08 -20.22 15.67
CA SER A 619 28.81 -19.00 15.97
C SER A 619 29.00 -18.71 17.47
N SER A 620 28.10 -19.19 18.33
CA SER A 620 28.23 -19.03 19.79
C SER A 620 29.25 -20.00 20.41
N ASN A 621 29.42 -21.19 19.83
CA ASN A 621 30.35 -22.20 20.33
C ASN A 621 31.82 -21.93 19.98
N GLY A 622 32.10 -20.99 19.07
CA GLY A 622 33.46 -20.58 18.70
C GLY A 622 34.17 -19.65 19.70
N LEU A 623 33.44 -19.10 20.70
CA LEU A 623 34.00 -18.09 21.62
C LEU A 623 34.65 -18.66 22.89
N HIS A 624 34.53 -19.97 23.16
CA HIS A 624 35.14 -20.63 24.33
C HIS A 624 35.91 -21.90 23.92
N GLY A 625 37.06 -21.71 23.28
CA GLY A 625 38.02 -22.77 23.03
C GLY A 625 39.19 -22.71 24.03
N ALA A 626 39.06 -23.38 25.17
CA ALA A 626 40.23 -23.90 25.91
C ALA A 626 40.12 -25.42 25.91
N PRO A 627 41.16 -26.17 25.47
CA PRO A 627 41.09 -27.62 25.45
C PRO A 627 41.30 -28.13 26.88
N ASN A 628 40.45 -29.09 27.27
CA ASN A 628 40.46 -29.85 28.54
C ASN A 628 39.62 -29.25 29.69
N SER A 629 38.31 -29.45 29.62
CA SER A 629 37.52 -29.72 30.83
C SER A 629 36.32 -30.60 30.51
N VAL A 630 36.32 -31.80 31.09
CA VAL A 630 35.18 -32.71 31.11
C VAL A 630 34.14 -32.14 32.07
N GLY A 631 32.90 -31.99 31.58
CA GLY A 631 31.70 -31.96 32.43
C GLY A 631 31.13 -30.58 32.78
N GLN A 632 30.16 -30.12 31.98
CA GLN A 632 28.78 -29.83 32.40
C GLN A 632 28.02 -29.23 31.20
N GLY A 633 27.26 -30.09 30.51
CA GLY A 633 26.48 -29.71 29.35
C GLY A 633 25.33 -28.77 29.73
N SER A 634 25.23 -27.64 29.03
CA SER A 634 24.01 -26.84 28.95
C SER A 634 22.90 -27.72 28.35
N VAL A 635 21.95 -28.14 29.18
CA VAL A 635 20.81 -28.98 28.79
C VAL A 635 19.88 -28.14 27.91
N LEU A 636 20.04 -28.28 26.59
CA LEU A 636 18.98 -27.97 25.62
C LEU A 636 17.79 -28.90 25.90
N PRO A 637 16.53 -28.47 25.68
CA PRO A 637 15.39 -29.38 25.77
C PRO A 637 15.56 -30.47 24.70
N THR A 638 15.91 -31.67 25.15
CA THR A 638 15.99 -32.87 24.31
C THR A 638 14.59 -33.42 24.09
N SER A 639 14.32 -33.91 22.87
CA SER A 639 13.12 -34.64 22.49
C SER A 639 12.76 -35.73 23.53
N PRO A 640 11.47 -36.00 23.82
CA PRO A 640 11.07 -37.04 24.78
C PRO A 640 11.35 -38.49 24.32
N SER A 641 11.90 -38.67 23.12
CA SER A 641 12.13 -39.97 22.49
C SER A 641 13.55 -39.99 21.93
N GLY A 642 14.49 -40.54 22.72
CA GLY A 642 15.90 -40.60 22.32
C GLY A 642 16.81 -41.38 23.27
N GLY A 643 16.31 -42.49 23.84
CA GLY A 643 17.17 -43.55 24.38
C GLY A 643 17.53 -44.53 23.27
N SER A 644 18.37 -44.13 22.31
CA SER A 644 19.04 -45.07 21.40
C SER A 644 20.38 -44.48 20.97
N THR A 645 21.44 -45.24 21.20
CA THR A 645 22.86 -44.86 21.07
C THR A 645 23.40 -44.94 19.63
N ASP A 646 22.55 -45.16 18.62
CA ASP A 646 23.02 -45.49 17.25
C ASP A 646 23.05 -44.31 16.26
N SER A 647 22.76 -43.08 16.68
CA SER A 647 22.79 -41.89 15.79
C SER A 647 24.18 -41.24 15.63
N LEU A 648 25.23 -41.79 16.25
CA LEU A 648 26.57 -41.18 16.26
C LEU A 648 27.34 -41.26 14.92
N ASN A 649 26.88 -42.03 13.94
CA ASN A 649 27.64 -42.31 12.71
C ASN A 649 27.08 -41.69 11.40
N ALA A 650 26.10 -40.77 11.47
CA ALA A 650 25.54 -40.11 10.28
C ALA A 650 25.94 -38.63 10.13
N SER A 651 27.13 -38.25 10.56
CA SER A 651 27.70 -36.91 10.35
C SER A 651 28.50 -36.85 9.05
N ARG A 652 27.82 -36.71 7.90
CA ARG A 652 28.49 -36.22 6.69
C ARG A 652 28.70 -34.69 6.84
N PRO A 653 29.91 -34.15 6.67
CA PRO A 653 30.12 -32.72 6.71
C PRO A 653 29.53 -32.10 5.44
N THR A 654 28.48 -31.31 5.58
CA THR A 654 28.02 -30.40 4.52
C THR A 654 28.71 -29.06 4.65
N PRO A 655 29.01 -28.38 3.51
CA PRO A 655 29.81 -27.17 3.51
C PRO A 655 29.08 -26.08 4.29
N SER A 656 29.78 -25.44 5.23
CA SER A 656 29.35 -24.18 5.81
C SER A 656 28.99 -23.21 4.68
N VAL A 657 27.82 -22.57 4.72
CA VAL A 657 27.52 -21.45 3.82
C VAL A 657 28.53 -20.35 4.13
N SER A 658 29.59 -20.28 3.34
CA SER A 658 30.63 -19.27 3.47
C SER A 658 30.05 -17.91 3.12
N GLY A 659 29.99 -17.00 4.08
CA GLY A 659 29.61 -15.60 3.84
C GLY A 659 28.46 -15.04 4.68
N ILE A 660 28.14 -15.62 5.85
CA ILE A 660 27.31 -14.94 6.87
C ILE A 660 28.12 -14.74 8.16
N ASN A 661 28.38 -13.50 8.54
CA ASN A 661 29.20 -13.18 9.72
C ASN A 661 28.34 -13.08 11.00
N THR A 662 27.86 -14.22 11.51
CA THR A 662 26.81 -14.32 12.57
C THR A 662 27.23 -13.92 13.99
N SER A 663 28.53 -13.89 14.30
CA SER A 663 29.04 -13.53 15.64
C SER A 663 28.69 -12.09 16.07
N ASN A 664 28.45 -11.20 15.10
CA ASN A 664 28.03 -9.81 15.33
C ASN A 664 26.51 -9.63 15.50
N PHE A 665 25.67 -10.60 15.10
CA PHE A 665 24.21 -10.45 15.13
C PHE A 665 23.62 -10.65 16.54
N VAL A 666 24.12 -11.64 17.28
CA VAL A 666 23.65 -11.93 18.66
C VAL A 666 24.08 -10.82 19.62
N SER A 667 25.32 -10.35 19.51
CA SER A 667 25.85 -9.25 20.35
C SER A 667 25.18 -7.90 20.09
N ARG A 668 24.74 -7.62 18.85
CA ARG A 668 24.04 -6.37 18.49
C ARG A 668 22.55 -6.37 18.80
N SER A 669 21.90 -7.54 18.90
CA SER A 669 20.45 -7.65 19.07
C SER A 669 20.00 -7.87 20.52
N GLY A 670 20.85 -8.44 21.37
CA GLY A 670 20.51 -8.74 22.77
C GLY A 670 19.52 -9.90 22.96
N TYR A 671 19.14 -10.61 21.89
CA TYR A 671 18.26 -11.79 21.93
C TYR A 671 19.05 -13.10 22.01
N THR A 672 18.41 -14.16 22.52
CA THR A 672 18.98 -15.52 22.41
C THR A 672 18.97 -15.99 20.95
N CYS A 673 19.86 -16.92 20.57
CA CYS A 673 19.92 -17.46 19.19
C CYS A 673 18.56 -17.98 18.69
N GLN A 674 17.80 -18.65 19.56
CA GLN A 674 16.48 -19.18 19.25
C GLN A 674 15.44 -18.07 19.05
N GLN A 675 15.43 -17.04 19.91
CA GLN A 675 14.52 -15.90 19.76
C GLN A 675 14.82 -15.10 18.50
N LEU A 676 16.10 -14.82 18.24
CA LEU A 676 16.54 -14.09 17.06
C LEU A 676 16.17 -14.84 15.77
N SER A 677 16.29 -16.17 15.74
CA SER A 677 15.89 -16.97 14.59
C SER A 677 14.41 -16.77 14.23
N CYS A 678 13.52 -16.83 15.23
CA CYS A 678 12.08 -16.63 15.02
C CYS A 678 11.76 -15.20 14.57
N LEU A 679 12.46 -14.20 15.11
CA LEU A 679 12.27 -12.80 14.74
C LEU A 679 12.74 -12.52 13.31
N LEU A 680 13.84 -13.12 12.87
CA LEU A 680 14.32 -13.01 11.48
C LEU A 680 13.38 -13.69 10.48
N ILE A 681 12.83 -14.86 10.83
CA ILE A 681 11.78 -15.53 10.03
C ILE A 681 10.53 -14.64 9.96
N GLN A 682 10.15 -14.02 11.09
CA GLN A 682 9.02 -13.10 11.13
C GLN A 682 9.27 -11.88 10.24
N ALA A 683 10.44 -11.25 10.33
CA ALA A 683 10.85 -10.11 9.52
C ALA A 683 10.86 -10.45 8.03
N CYS A 684 11.36 -11.63 7.65
CA CYS A 684 11.38 -12.09 6.27
C CYS A 684 9.97 -12.28 5.72
N GLY A 685 9.07 -12.93 6.48
CA GLY A 685 7.67 -13.08 6.08
C GLY A 685 6.94 -11.75 5.96
N LEU A 686 7.20 -10.80 6.88
CA LEU A 686 6.65 -9.44 6.81
C LEU A 686 7.15 -8.68 5.58
N LEU A 687 8.46 -8.69 5.32
CA LEU A 687 9.08 -8.04 4.16
C LEU A 687 8.51 -8.59 2.86
N LEU A 688 8.49 -9.91 2.69
CA LEU A 688 7.97 -10.56 1.49
C LEU A 688 6.50 -10.19 1.25
N ALA A 689 5.69 -10.04 2.29
CA ALA A 689 4.28 -9.65 2.17
C ALA A 689 4.08 -8.19 1.72
N GLN A 690 5.10 -7.34 1.78
CA GLN A 690 5.05 -5.96 1.28
C GLN A 690 5.45 -5.82 -0.20
N LEU A 691 5.93 -6.91 -0.83
CA LEU A 691 6.45 -6.93 -2.20
C LEU A 691 5.34 -7.33 -3.21
N PRO A 692 5.53 -7.03 -4.51
CA PRO A 692 4.63 -7.46 -5.57
C PRO A 692 4.46 -8.99 -5.64
N THR A 693 3.34 -9.43 -6.23
CA THR A 693 2.97 -10.85 -6.33
C THR A 693 3.98 -11.70 -7.10
N ASP A 694 4.82 -11.11 -7.94
CA ASP A 694 5.99 -11.75 -8.56
C ASP A 694 6.88 -12.45 -7.51
N PHE A 695 7.17 -11.79 -6.38
CA PHE A 695 7.95 -12.37 -5.29
C PHE A 695 7.20 -13.51 -4.60
N HIS A 696 5.88 -13.40 -4.48
CA HIS A 696 5.05 -14.43 -3.84
C HIS A 696 5.05 -15.72 -4.65
N ILE A 697 4.94 -15.63 -5.98
CA ILE A 697 5.01 -16.79 -6.88
C ILE A 697 6.37 -17.46 -6.75
N GLN A 698 7.47 -16.69 -6.72
CA GLN A 698 8.81 -17.23 -6.50
C GLN A 698 8.95 -17.90 -5.13
N LEU A 699 8.37 -17.32 -4.06
CA LEU A 699 8.37 -17.92 -2.72
C LEU A 699 7.64 -19.27 -2.72
N TYR A 700 6.48 -19.35 -3.37
CA TYR A 700 5.72 -20.60 -3.45
C TYR A 700 6.48 -21.68 -4.21
N MET A 701 7.15 -21.33 -5.30
CA MET A 701 7.98 -22.25 -6.06
C MET A 701 9.19 -22.74 -5.24
N GLU A 702 9.94 -21.82 -4.64
CA GLU A 702 11.15 -22.15 -3.88
C GLU A 702 10.85 -22.95 -2.62
N ALA A 703 9.80 -22.58 -1.88
CA ALA A 703 9.33 -23.35 -0.72
C ALA A 703 8.93 -24.78 -1.13
N SER A 704 8.19 -24.93 -2.24
CA SER A 704 7.78 -26.24 -2.74
C SER A 704 8.97 -27.07 -3.22
N ARG A 705 9.97 -26.45 -3.84
CA ARG A 705 11.22 -27.08 -4.28
C ARG A 705 11.99 -27.66 -3.09
N LEU A 706 12.19 -26.88 -2.03
CA LEU A 706 12.87 -27.32 -0.80
C LEU A 706 12.12 -28.44 -0.08
N ILE A 707 10.78 -28.38 -0.07
CA ILE A 707 9.95 -29.46 0.47
C ILE A 707 10.09 -30.74 -0.38
N LYS A 708 10.30 -30.65 -1.70
CA LYS A 708 10.46 -31.83 -2.58
C LYS A 708 11.86 -32.44 -2.57
N GLU A 709 12.91 -31.62 -2.60
CA GLU A 709 14.31 -32.06 -2.68
C GLU A 709 14.88 -32.60 -1.36
N SER A 710 14.14 -32.34 -0.29
CA SER A 710 14.24 -32.92 1.03
C SER A 710 14.50 -34.44 1.05
N TRP A 711 15.74 -34.84 1.38
CA TRP A 711 16.24 -36.23 1.24
C TRP A 711 15.45 -37.31 2.01
N TRP A 712 14.83 -36.95 3.14
CA TRP A 712 13.92 -37.78 3.95
C TRP A 712 12.63 -38.22 3.23
N LEU A 713 12.23 -37.53 2.15
CA LEU A 713 11.12 -37.94 1.28
C LEU A 713 11.56 -38.89 0.14
N THR A 714 12.87 -39.02 -0.08
CA THR A 714 13.46 -39.79 -1.19
C THR A 714 14.22 -41.04 -0.75
N ASP A 715 14.56 -41.17 0.54
CA ASP A 715 15.32 -42.30 1.07
C ASP A 715 14.39 -43.44 1.54
N GLY A 716 14.29 -44.50 0.73
CA GLY A 716 13.44 -45.67 1.01
C GLY A 716 13.99 -46.63 2.07
N LYS A 717 15.01 -46.23 2.85
CA LYS A 717 15.72 -47.10 3.81
C LYS A 717 15.28 -46.96 5.27
N ARG A 718 14.49 -45.95 5.64
CA ARG A 718 13.98 -45.76 7.02
C ARG A 718 12.54 -46.24 7.18
N SER A 719 12.18 -46.62 8.40
CA SER A 719 10.83 -47.08 8.72
C SER A 719 9.81 -45.93 8.66
N LEU A 720 8.57 -46.21 8.25
CA LEU A 720 7.48 -45.23 8.16
C LEU A 720 7.22 -44.51 9.50
N GLY A 721 7.42 -45.20 10.63
CA GLY A 721 7.22 -44.64 11.97
C GLY A 721 8.30 -43.65 12.44
N GLU A 722 9.56 -43.82 12.00
CA GLU A 722 10.64 -42.84 12.29
C GLU A 722 10.45 -41.56 11.50
N LEU A 723 9.95 -41.68 10.26
CA LEU A 723 9.61 -40.54 9.41
C LEU A 723 8.46 -39.74 10.02
N ASP A 724 7.41 -40.41 10.47
CA ASP A 724 6.24 -39.79 11.08
C ASP A 724 6.55 -39.08 12.42
N SER A 725 7.45 -39.65 13.22
CA SER A 725 7.96 -39.01 14.43
C SER A 725 8.71 -37.71 14.10
N ALA A 726 9.65 -37.75 13.15
CA ALA A 726 10.43 -36.57 12.74
C ALA A 726 9.56 -35.46 12.12
N VAL A 727 8.59 -35.82 11.27
CA VAL A 727 7.58 -34.92 10.69
C VAL A 727 6.72 -34.30 11.80
N GLY A 728 6.25 -35.13 12.74
CA GLY A 728 5.41 -34.72 13.85
C GLY A 728 6.09 -33.66 14.72
N TYR A 729 7.33 -33.87 15.15
CA TYR A 729 8.02 -32.95 16.06
C TYR A 729 8.49 -31.67 15.40
N ALA A 730 9.08 -31.75 14.19
CA ALA A 730 9.65 -30.58 13.52
C ALA A 730 8.59 -29.61 12.97
N LEU A 731 7.38 -30.10 12.68
CA LEU A 731 6.24 -29.27 12.24
C LEU A 731 5.39 -28.73 13.41
N LEU A 732 5.61 -29.18 14.64
CA LEU A 732 4.89 -28.69 15.83
C LEU A 732 5.54 -27.45 16.43
N ASP A 733 6.88 -27.40 16.50
CA ASP A 733 7.63 -26.24 16.95
C ASP A 733 9.00 -26.18 16.24
N PRO A 734 9.25 -25.19 15.36
CA PRO A 734 10.53 -25.05 14.66
C PRO A 734 11.69 -24.77 15.62
N THR A 735 11.41 -24.44 16.88
CA THR A 735 12.45 -24.26 17.89
C THR A 735 12.89 -25.56 18.57
N TRP A 736 12.18 -26.66 18.33
CA TRP A 736 12.50 -28.00 18.86
C TRP A 736 13.29 -28.85 17.87
N ALA A 737 13.44 -28.41 16.62
CA ALA A 737 14.04 -29.17 15.53
C ALA A 737 15.59 -29.24 15.56
N ALA A 738 16.23 -28.71 16.61
CA ALA A 738 17.67 -28.44 16.68
C ALA A 738 18.62 -29.66 16.52
N GLN A 739 18.10 -30.89 16.45
CA GLN A 739 18.91 -32.12 16.36
C GLN A 739 19.09 -32.66 14.92
N ASP A 740 18.29 -32.22 13.94
CA ASP A 740 18.44 -32.59 12.51
C ASP A 740 18.26 -31.35 11.62
N ASN A 741 19.32 -31.01 10.86
CA ASN A 741 19.40 -29.86 9.95
C ASN A 741 18.23 -29.80 8.94
N THR A 742 17.68 -30.94 8.56
CA THR A 742 16.66 -31.03 7.51
C THR A 742 15.27 -30.78 8.09
N SER A 743 14.99 -31.40 9.23
CA SER A 743 13.75 -31.16 9.98
C SER A 743 13.61 -29.68 10.37
N THR A 744 14.74 -29.05 10.73
CA THR A 744 14.84 -27.60 10.99
C THR A 744 14.51 -26.76 9.76
N ALA A 745 15.06 -27.12 8.59
CA ALA A 745 14.82 -26.41 7.34
C ALA A 745 13.33 -26.31 7.00
N ILE A 746 12.60 -27.43 7.06
CA ILE A 746 11.16 -27.45 6.74
C ILE A 746 10.33 -26.74 7.79
N GLY A 747 10.64 -26.91 9.08
CA GLY A 747 10.01 -26.14 10.15
C GLY A 747 10.14 -24.64 9.92
N ASN A 748 11.33 -24.17 9.52
CA ASN A 748 11.60 -22.77 9.20
C ASN A 748 10.84 -22.28 7.95
N ILE A 749 10.73 -23.10 6.90
CA ILE A 749 9.93 -22.77 5.71
C ILE A 749 8.45 -22.67 6.04
N VAL A 750 7.90 -23.61 6.82
CA VAL A 750 6.49 -23.56 7.23
C VAL A 750 6.25 -22.32 8.11
N ALA A 751 7.15 -22.00 9.03
CA ALA A 751 7.07 -20.79 9.85
C ALA A 751 7.17 -19.51 9.01
N LEU A 752 8.03 -19.48 7.98
CA LEU A 752 8.13 -18.37 7.02
C LEU A 752 6.81 -18.18 6.27
N LEU A 753 6.24 -19.26 5.73
CA LEU A 753 4.96 -19.21 5.02
C LEU A 753 3.83 -18.73 5.94
N HIS A 754 3.77 -19.18 7.20
CA HIS A 754 2.78 -18.70 8.16
C HIS A 754 2.97 -17.22 8.50
N SER A 755 4.21 -16.77 8.73
CA SER A 755 4.51 -15.36 8.94
C SER A 755 4.06 -14.53 7.74
N PHE A 756 4.44 -14.95 6.53
CA PHE A 756 4.07 -14.32 5.28
C PHE A 756 2.54 -14.25 5.09
N PHE A 757 1.85 -15.39 5.20
CA PHE A 757 0.40 -15.46 5.10
C PHE A 757 -0.32 -14.59 6.13
N SER A 758 0.20 -14.47 7.35
CA SER A 758 -0.42 -13.64 8.39
C SER A 758 -0.46 -12.15 8.02
N ASN A 759 0.45 -11.71 7.15
CA ASN A 759 0.60 -10.33 6.72
C ASN A 759 0.00 -10.04 5.33
N LEU A 760 -0.36 -11.07 4.56
CA LEU A 760 -1.00 -10.87 3.25
C LEU A 760 -2.38 -10.21 3.37
N PRO A 761 -2.84 -9.41 2.39
CA PRO A 761 -4.24 -9.01 2.24
C PRO A 761 -5.12 -10.22 1.84
N GLN A 762 -6.45 -10.09 2.01
CA GLN A 762 -7.39 -11.17 1.72
C GLN A 762 -7.37 -11.60 0.24
N GLU A 763 -7.26 -10.65 -0.68
CA GLU A 763 -7.22 -10.91 -2.12
C GLU A 763 -6.04 -11.81 -2.53
N TRP A 764 -4.84 -11.54 -1.99
CA TRP A 764 -3.63 -12.28 -2.38
C TRP A 764 -3.55 -13.68 -1.79
N LEU A 765 -4.38 -14.01 -0.79
CA LEU A 765 -4.48 -15.38 -0.28
C LEU A 765 -5.00 -16.35 -1.34
N ASP A 766 -5.69 -15.89 -2.39
CA ASP A 766 -6.11 -16.77 -3.48
C ASP A 766 -4.91 -17.45 -4.16
N GLY A 767 -3.76 -16.78 -4.25
CA GLY A 767 -2.54 -17.31 -4.87
C GLY A 767 -1.89 -18.48 -4.12
N THR A 768 -2.22 -18.70 -2.86
CA THR A 768 -1.58 -19.74 -2.01
C THR A 768 -1.76 -21.16 -2.55
N HIS A 769 -2.82 -21.41 -3.33
CA HIS A 769 -3.06 -22.71 -3.99
C HIS A 769 -1.91 -23.16 -4.90
N LEU A 770 -1.05 -22.24 -5.36
CA LEU A 770 0.12 -22.58 -6.18
C LEU A 770 1.11 -23.49 -5.44
N ILE A 771 1.23 -23.39 -4.12
CA ILE A 771 2.08 -24.29 -3.33
C ILE A 771 1.64 -25.75 -3.52
N ILE A 772 0.34 -26.00 -3.39
CA ILE A 772 -0.24 -27.34 -3.61
C ILE A 772 0.04 -27.82 -5.04
N LYS A 773 -0.18 -26.93 -6.03
CA LYS A 773 0.08 -27.24 -7.44
C LYS A 773 1.54 -27.65 -7.67
N HIS A 774 2.49 -26.93 -7.07
CA HIS A 774 3.91 -27.23 -7.17
C HIS A 774 4.34 -28.44 -6.36
N LEU A 775 3.65 -28.80 -5.29
CA LEU A 775 3.93 -30.00 -4.50
C LEU A 775 3.42 -31.30 -5.16
N ARG A 776 2.44 -31.23 -6.07
CA ARG A 776 1.92 -32.41 -6.76
C ARG A 776 2.96 -33.10 -7.67
N PRO A 777 2.85 -34.43 -7.89
CA PRO A 777 1.93 -35.35 -7.22
C PRO A 777 2.30 -35.58 -5.75
N VAL A 778 1.30 -35.70 -4.87
CA VAL A 778 1.52 -35.97 -3.43
C VAL A 778 1.27 -37.44 -3.17
N THR A 779 2.31 -38.18 -2.79
CA THR A 779 2.29 -39.65 -2.67
C THR A 779 2.66 -40.15 -1.27
N SER A 780 2.83 -39.27 -0.28
CA SER A 780 3.19 -39.67 1.08
C SER A 780 2.38 -38.95 2.14
N VAL A 781 2.15 -39.63 3.28
CA VAL A 781 1.46 -39.04 4.45
C VAL A 781 2.27 -37.87 5.02
N ALA A 782 3.59 -37.94 4.98
CA ALA A 782 4.46 -36.84 5.40
C ALA A 782 4.16 -35.53 4.62
N VAL A 783 4.14 -35.60 3.28
CA VAL A 783 3.83 -34.41 2.44
C VAL A 783 2.37 -33.98 2.62
N LEU A 784 1.44 -34.93 2.78
CA LEU A 784 0.05 -34.63 3.11
C LEU A 784 -0.05 -33.81 4.41
N ARG A 785 0.62 -34.22 5.49
CA ARG A 785 0.64 -33.47 6.76
C ARG A 785 1.30 -32.10 6.60
N ILE A 786 2.40 -31.98 5.86
CA ILE A 786 3.02 -30.66 5.58
C ILE A 786 2.03 -29.73 4.90
N VAL A 787 1.30 -30.20 3.88
CA VAL A 787 0.31 -29.38 3.16
C VAL A 787 -0.82 -28.93 4.11
N PHE A 788 -1.35 -29.85 4.91
CA PHE A 788 -2.37 -29.52 5.93
C PHE A 788 -1.83 -28.53 6.97
N ARG A 789 -0.55 -28.59 7.32
CA ARG A 789 0.10 -27.64 8.24
C ARG A 789 0.29 -26.27 7.61
N ILE A 790 0.63 -26.18 6.33
CA ILE A 790 0.78 -24.91 5.61
C ILE A 790 -0.59 -24.23 5.46
N MET A 791 -1.60 -24.96 4.98
CA MET A 791 -2.89 -24.39 4.57
C MET A 791 -3.94 -24.38 5.68
N GLY A 792 -3.89 -25.31 6.62
CA GLY A 792 -4.91 -25.44 7.65
C GLY A 792 -5.11 -24.18 8.50
N PRO A 793 -4.04 -23.49 8.94
CA PRO A 793 -4.14 -22.22 9.66
C PRO A 793 -4.77 -21.06 8.85
N LEU A 794 -4.87 -21.17 7.52
CA LEU A 794 -5.55 -20.18 6.69
C LEU A 794 -7.07 -20.28 6.80
N LEU A 795 -7.62 -21.49 6.94
CA LEU A 795 -9.06 -21.73 6.88
C LEU A 795 -9.88 -20.89 7.89
N PRO A 796 -9.46 -20.72 9.16
CA PRO A 796 -10.14 -19.81 10.08
C PRO A 796 -10.18 -18.37 9.58
N ARG A 797 -9.10 -17.90 8.95
CA ARG A 797 -9.01 -16.55 8.39
C ARG A 797 -9.89 -16.39 7.15
N LEU A 798 -10.08 -17.47 6.39
CA LEU A 798 -10.91 -17.51 5.18
C LEU A 798 -12.40 -17.70 5.47
N ALA A 799 -12.82 -17.91 6.72
CA ALA A 799 -14.22 -18.21 7.06
C ALA A 799 -15.22 -17.17 6.54
N ASN A 800 -14.83 -15.90 6.46
CA ASN A 800 -15.68 -14.82 5.91
C ASN A 800 -15.55 -14.66 4.38
N ALA A 801 -14.59 -15.35 3.75
CA ALA A 801 -14.38 -15.40 2.31
C ALA A 801 -14.80 -16.79 1.79
N HIS A 802 -16.09 -17.09 1.87
CA HIS A 802 -16.67 -18.43 1.63
C HIS A 802 -16.16 -19.12 0.36
N ALA A 803 -16.06 -18.40 -0.76
CA ALA A 803 -15.55 -18.95 -2.01
C ALA A 803 -14.10 -19.45 -1.89
N LEU A 804 -13.23 -18.66 -1.26
CA LEU A 804 -11.81 -19.01 -1.07
C LEU A 804 -11.63 -20.08 0.01
N PHE A 805 -12.46 -20.07 1.07
CA PHE A 805 -12.53 -21.16 2.05
C PHE A 805 -12.85 -22.49 1.36
N ASN A 806 -13.94 -22.52 0.59
CA ASN A 806 -14.40 -23.71 -0.13
C ASN A 806 -13.35 -24.21 -1.12
N LYS A 807 -12.71 -23.30 -1.86
CA LYS A 807 -11.60 -23.62 -2.77
C LYS A 807 -10.42 -24.27 -2.02
N THR A 808 -10.02 -23.70 -0.89
CA THR A 808 -8.89 -24.18 -0.08
C THR A 808 -9.19 -25.55 0.56
N LEU A 809 -10.37 -25.72 1.13
CA LEU A 809 -10.81 -27.01 1.70
C LEU A 809 -10.91 -28.08 0.60
N SER A 810 -11.46 -27.74 -0.56
CA SER A 810 -11.52 -28.66 -1.70
C SER A 810 -10.15 -29.13 -2.13
N LEU A 811 -9.14 -28.24 -2.14
CA LEU A 811 -7.77 -28.61 -2.49
C LEU A 811 -7.17 -29.58 -1.46
N LEU A 812 -7.39 -29.34 -0.16
CA LEU A 812 -6.94 -30.25 0.90
C LEU A 812 -7.59 -31.64 0.79
N LEU A 813 -8.90 -31.70 0.55
CA LEU A 813 -9.62 -32.94 0.32
C LEU A 813 -9.11 -33.69 -0.92
N ASN A 814 -8.84 -32.97 -2.02
CA ASN A 814 -8.31 -33.57 -3.24
C ASN A 814 -6.91 -34.18 -3.04
N ILE A 815 -6.05 -33.57 -2.23
CA ILE A 815 -4.72 -34.14 -1.92
C ILE A 815 -4.83 -35.37 -1.03
N MET A 816 -5.79 -35.37 -0.11
CA MET A 816 -6.10 -36.58 0.67
C MET A 816 -6.59 -37.71 -0.26
N VAL A 817 -7.36 -37.39 -1.31
CA VAL A 817 -7.73 -38.35 -2.38
C VAL A 817 -6.52 -38.77 -3.21
N ASP A 818 -5.54 -37.89 -3.48
CA ASP A 818 -4.32 -38.26 -4.20
C ASP A 818 -3.55 -39.38 -3.46
N VAL A 819 -3.55 -39.36 -2.11
CA VAL A 819 -2.86 -40.37 -1.27
C VAL A 819 -3.77 -41.58 -0.95
N PHE A 820 -5.03 -41.36 -0.59
CA PHE A 820 -5.95 -42.40 -0.08
C PHE A 820 -7.09 -42.74 -1.05
N GLY A 821 -6.96 -42.40 -2.33
CA GLY A 821 -7.97 -42.63 -3.35
C GLY A 821 -8.10 -44.11 -3.74
N LYS A 822 -9.27 -44.49 -4.27
CA LYS A 822 -9.51 -45.86 -4.78
C LYS A 822 -8.53 -46.31 -5.86
N ASN A 823 -7.96 -45.35 -6.60
CA ASN A 823 -7.04 -45.56 -7.71
C ASN A 823 -5.58 -45.18 -7.38
N SER A 824 -5.21 -44.97 -6.10
CA SER A 824 -3.86 -44.56 -5.72
C SER A 824 -2.85 -45.68 -5.95
N GLN A 825 -1.87 -45.47 -6.83
CA GLN A 825 -0.75 -46.40 -7.05
C GLN A 825 0.44 -46.03 -6.14
N LEU A 826 0.33 -46.36 -4.85
CA LEU A 826 1.40 -46.13 -3.88
C LEU A 826 2.38 -47.30 -3.86
N SER A 827 3.68 -47.00 -3.76
CA SER A 827 4.75 -48.00 -3.65
C SER A 827 4.77 -48.73 -2.30
N THR A 828 4.17 -48.15 -1.26
CA THR A 828 4.03 -48.72 0.09
C THR A 828 2.58 -48.56 0.58
N PRO A 829 1.98 -49.61 1.19
CA PRO A 829 0.63 -49.51 1.74
C PRO A 829 0.60 -48.57 2.94
N VAL A 830 -0.32 -47.61 2.93
CA VAL A 830 -0.54 -46.63 4.00
C VAL A 830 -1.84 -46.97 4.73
N GLU A 831 -1.86 -46.91 6.07
CA GLU A 831 -3.04 -47.22 6.88
C GLU A 831 -3.88 -45.97 7.18
N ALA A 832 -5.19 -46.15 7.42
CA ALA A 832 -6.08 -45.05 7.79
C ALA A 832 -5.81 -44.48 9.20
N SER A 833 -5.18 -45.27 10.08
CA SER A 833 -4.73 -44.88 11.43
C SER A 833 -3.69 -43.75 11.39
N ASP A 834 -2.91 -43.66 10.31
CA ASP A 834 -1.82 -42.69 10.15
C ASP A 834 -2.31 -41.24 10.01
N ILE A 835 -3.60 -41.01 9.75
CA ILE A 835 -4.15 -39.67 9.52
C ILE A 835 -5.20 -39.24 10.54
N ALA A 836 -5.27 -39.88 11.71
CA ALA A 836 -6.26 -39.55 12.74
C ALA A 836 -6.27 -38.05 13.12
N ASP A 837 -5.09 -37.42 13.18
CA ASP A 837 -4.94 -35.99 13.43
C ASP A 837 -5.56 -35.10 12.33
N LEU A 838 -5.46 -35.52 11.06
CA LEU A 838 -6.06 -34.81 9.93
C LEU A 838 -7.59 -35.00 9.88
N ILE A 839 -8.09 -36.17 10.26
CA ILE A 839 -9.53 -36.43 10.39
C ILE A 839 -10.13 -35.51 11.46
N ASP A 840 -9.52 -35.44 12.64
CA ASP A 840 -9.94 -34.55 13.73
C ASP A 840 -9.94 -33.08 13.28
N PHE A 841 -8.90 -32.66 12.55
CA PHE A 841 -8.82 -31.32 11.97
C PHE A 841 -9.97 -31.02 11.00
N LEU A 842 -10.30 -31.94 10.09
CA LEU A 842 -11.39 -31.77 9.12
C LEU A 842 -12.74 -31.61 9.83
N HIS A 843 -12.99 -32.42 10.87
CA HIS A 843 -14.17 -32.26 11.72
C HIS A 843 -14.22 -30.86 12.34
N HIS A 844 -13.12 -30.36 12.90
CA HIS A 844 -13.08 -29.04 13.52
C HIS A 844 -13.33 -27.90 12.53
N VAL A 845 -12.68 -27.92 11.36
CA VAL A 845 -12.76 -26.84 10.37
C VAL A 845 -14.12 -26.73 9.71
N VAL A 846 -14.78 -27.86 9.45
CA VAL A 846 -16.12 -27.89 8.84
C VAL A 846 -17.16 -27.24 9.76
N HIS A 847 -17.01 -27.37 11.09
CA HIS A 847 -17.84 -26.66 12.06
C HIS A 847 -17.49 -25.17 12.19
N TYR A 848 -16.22 -24.79 12.01
CA TYR A 848 -15.75 -23.41 12.16
C TYR A 848 -16.38 -22.45 11.14
N GLU A 849 -16.47 -22.86 9.87
CA GLU A 849 -17.03 -22.01 8.80
C GLU A 849 -18.54 -21.77 8.97
N GLY A 850 -19.27 -22.76 9.49
CA GLY A 850 -20.71 -22.70 9.70
C GLY A 850 -21.19 -21.55 10.59
N GLN A 851 -20.34 -21.02 11.45
CA GLN A 851 -20.66 -19.91 12.36
C GLN A 851 -19.83 -18.63 12.16
N GLY A 852 -18.82 -18.63 11.29
CA GLY A 852 -17.94 -17.47 11.09
C GLY A 852 -17.12 -17.09 12.34
N GLY A 853 -16.82 -18.06 13.21
CA GLY A 853 -16.19 -17.84 14.51
C GLY A 853 -15.83 -19.14 15.26
N PRO A 854 -15.33 -19.07 16.51
CA PRO A 854 -14.94 -20.24 17.28
C PRO A 854 -16.11 -21.20 17.49
N VAL A 855 -15.86 -22.50 17.29
CA VAL A 855 -16.86 -23.57 17.34
C VAL A 855 -17.51 -23.62 18.73
N GLN A 856 -18.84 -23.48 18.76
CA GLN A 856 -19.71 -23.63 19.92
C GLN A 856 -20.41 -25.00 19.89
N ALA A 857 -20.93 -25.44 21.03
CA ALA A 857 -21.59 -26.76 21.14
C ALA A 857 -22.84 -26.93 20.23
N ASN A 858 -23.39 -25.82 19.72
CA ASN A 858 -24.54 -25.79 18.80
C ASN A 858 -24.15 -25.47 17.34
N SER A 859 -22.85 -25.42 17.00
CA SER A 859 -22.38 -25.04 15.67
C SER A 859 -22.77 -26.08 14.62
N LYS A 860 -23.43 -25.62 13.55
CA LYS A 860 -23.82 -26.45 12.43
C LYS A 860 -22.97 -26.12 11.20
N PRO A 861 -22.43 -27.12 10.49
CA PRO A 861 -21.69 -26.89 9.26
C PRO A 861 -22.61 -26.47 8.11
N ARG A 862 -22.09 -25.72 7.13
CA ARG A 862 -22.86 -25.34 5.94
C ARG A 862 -23.05 -26.51 4.99
N TYR A 863 -24.19 -26.50 4.30
CA TYR A 863 -24.53 -27.50 3.29
C TYR A 863 -23.46 -27.62 2.20
N GLU A 864 -22.97 -26.50 1.67
CA GLU A 864 -21.96 -26.48 0.61
C GLU A 864 -20.63 -27.13 1.04
N VAL A 865 -20.23 -26.93 2.30
CA VAL A 865 -19.03 -27.52 2.89
C VAL A 865 -19.20 -29.03 3.07
N LEU A 866 -20.36 -29.48 3.58
CA LEU A 866 -20.67 -30.91 3.66
C LEU A 866 -20.73 -31.58 2.27
N ALA A 867 -21.20 -30.86 1.25
CA ALA A 867 -21.22 -31.36 -0.12
C ALA A 867 -19.81 -31.57 -0.69
N LEU A 868 -18.84 -30.71 -0.34
CA LEU A 868 -17.43 -30.90 -0.70
C LEU A 868 -16.86 -32.18 -0.08
N CYS A 869 -17.10 -32.39 1.22
CA CYS A 869 -16.70 -33.61 1.90
C CYS A 869 -17.34 -34.84 1.25
N GLY A 870 -18.66 -34.82 1.01
CA GLY A 870 -19.38 -35.91 0.34
C GLY A 870 -18.75 -36.33 -0.99
N ARG A 871 -18.44 -35.37 -1.87
CA ARG A 871 -17.74 -35.64 -3.15
C ARG A 871 -16.35 -36.24 -2.97
N ALA A 872 -15.60 -35.78 -1.97
CA ALA A 872 -14.27 -36.34 -1.68
C ALA A 872 -14.38 -37.79 -1.18
N LEU A 873 -15.35 -38.08 -0.30
CA LEU A 873 -15.57 -39.43 0.23
C LEU A 873 -15.81 -40.47 -0.87
N GLU A 874 -16.58 -40.14 -1.91
CA GLU A 874 -16.86 -41.06 -3.03
C GLU A 874 -15.59 -41.60 -3.69
N ASN A 875 -14.50 -40.85 -3.64
CA ASN A 875 -13.22 -41.17 -4.29
C ASN A 875 -12.18 -41.81 -3.35
N LEU A 876 -12.42 -41.82 -2.04
CA LEU A 876 -11.51 -42.41 -1.03
C LEU A 876 -11.69 -43.94 -0.90
N ARG A 877 -10.67 -44.63 -0.40
CA ARG A 877 -10.75 -46.05 -0.01
C ARG A 877 -11.73 -46.27 1.16
N PRO A 878 -12.35 -47.47 1.28
CA PRO A 878 -13.42 -47.73 2.25
C PRO A 878 -13.03 -47.53 3.74
N ASP A 879 -11.78 -47.83 4.09
CA ASP A 879 -11.20 -47.65 5.42
C ASP A 879 -11.19 -46.18 5.86
N VAL A 880 -10.82 -45.26 4.96
CA VAL A 880 -10.85 -43.80 5.22
C VAL A 880 -12.27 -43.23 5.09
N GLN A 881 -13.09 -43.75 4.18
CA GLN A 881 -14.49 -43.33 4.04
C GLN A 881 -15.28 -43.49 5.34
N HIS A 882 -15.01 -44.56 6.10
CA HIS A 882 -15.66 -44.81 7.38
C HIS A 882 -15.38 -43.68 8.39
N LEU A 883 -14.13 -43.18 8.43
CA LEU A 883 -13.70 -42.13 9.37
C LEU A 883 -14.39 -40.78 9.11
N LEU A 884 -14.70 -40.47 7.85
CA LEU A 884 -15.35 -39.21 7.47
C LEU A 884 -16.87 -39.35 7.22
N SER A 885 -17.44 -40.52 7.51
CA SER A 885 -18.83 -40.84 7.17
C SER A 885 -19.86 -39.88 7.78
N HIS A 886 -19.52 -39.24 8.90
CA HIS A 886 -20.33 -38.24 9.58
C HIS A 886 -20.34 -36.86 8.89
N LEU A 887 -19.39 -36.57 7.98
CA LEU A 887 -19.26 -35.31 7.24
C LEU A 887 -19.93 -35.39 5.85
N LYS A 888 -21.17 -35.86 5.80
CA LYS A 888 -21.98 -35.97 4.57
C LYS A 888 -23.24 -35.11 4.63
N THR A 889 -23.87 -34.90 3.48
CA THR A 889 -25.16 -34.18 3.34
C THR A 889 -26.37 -35.06 3.66
N ASP A 890 -26.20 -36.39 3.70
CA ASP A 890 -27.28 -37.34 3.95
C ASP A 890 -27.75 -37.28 5.42
N ILE A 891 -29.05 -37.02 5.60
CA ILE A 891 -29.73 -36.85 6.90
C ILE A 891 -29.69 -38.13 7.74
N ASN A 892 -29.57 -39.31 7.11
CA ASN A 892 -29.59 -40.59 7.82
C ASN A 892 -28.21 -41.05 8.31
N SER A 893 -27.13 -40.53 7.73
CA SER A 893 -25.74 -40.90 8.06
C SER A 893 -24.94 -39.75 8.68
N SER A 894 -25.33 -38.50 8.40
CA SER A 894 -24.76 -37.30 9.00
C SER A 894 -25.50 -36.94 10.28
N ILE A 895 -24.75 -36.92 11.39
CA ILE A 895 -25.26 -36.44 12.69
C ILE A 895 -25.63 -34.95 12.61
N TYR A 896 -25.24 -34.25 11.53
CA TYR A 896 -25.23 -32.80 11.42
C TYR A 896 -26.20 -32.20 10.38
N ALA A 897 -26.83 -33.01 9.51
CA ALA A 897 -27.63 -32.53 8.37
C ALA A 897 -29.09 -32.08 8.69
N CYS A 898 -29.49 -31.99 9.96
CA CYS A 898 -30.85 -31.57 10.33
C CYS A 898 -31.06 -30.03 10.31
N TYR A 899 -31.63 -29.50 9.22
CA TYR A 899 -33.02 -28.98 9.15
C TYR A 899 -33.36 -28.36 7.76
N SER A 900 -34.48 -28.78 7.15
CA SER A 900 -35.18 -28.09 6.05
C SER A 900 -36.38 -27.32 6.61
N PRO A 901 -36.68 -26.08 6.17
CA PRO A 901 -37.80 -25.31 6.70
C PRO A 901 -39.12 -25.76 6.03
N LYS A 902 -39.75 -26.81 6.57
CA LYS A 902 -41.21 -27.08 6.60
C LYS A 902 -41.48 -28.57 6.84
N ALA A 903 -42.04 -28.90 8.01
CA ALA A 903 -43.10 -29.89 8.27
C ALA A 903 -42.99 -30.41 9.71
N GLY A 904 -44.12 -30.46 10.40
CA GLY A 904 -44.24 -30.71 11.83
C GLY A 904 -43.84 -32.11 12.31
N SER A 905 -43.50 -32.14 13.60
CA SER A 905 -43.73 -33.23 14.54
C SER A 905 -43.91 -34.64 13.96
N LYS A 906 -42.86 -35.46 14.02
CA LYS A 906 -42.98 -36.90 14.29
C LYS A 906 -41.69 -37.45 14.90
N SER A 907 -41.84 -37.99 16.10
CA SER A 907 -40.88 -38.85 16.80
C SER A 907 -40.59 -40.10 15.99
N PHE A 908 -39.33 -40.53 15.89
CA PHE A 908 -38.99 -41.89 15.51
C PHE A 908 -38.06 -42.53 16.55
N ILE A 909 -38.61 -43.53 17.23
CA ILE A 909 -37.91 -44.60 17.94
C ILE A 909 -37.68 -45.71 16.92
N ALA A 910 -36.46 -46.24 16.81
CA ALA A 910 -36.24 -47.56 16.22
C ALA A 910 -35.14 -48.31 16.99
N ASN A 911 -35.56 -49.41 17.61
CA ASN A 911 -34.75 -50.45 18.22
C ASN A 911 -33.94 -51.22 17.18
N GLY A 912 -32.69 -51.57 17.51
CA GLY A 912 -31.88 -52.55 16.79
C GLY A 912 -30.64 -52.92 17.60
N LYS A 913 -30.60 -54.15 18.10
CA LYS A 913 -29.64 -54.69 19.07
C LYS A 913 -28.24 -54.93 18.48
N GLY A 914 -27.21 -54.64 19.27
CA GLY A 914 -26.00 -55.47 19.38
C GLY A 914 -24.74 -55.03 18.63
N LYS A 915 -23.92 -54.18 19.25
CA LYS A 915 -22.47 -54.34 19.55
C LYS A 915 -21.83 -52.98 19.88
N GLU A 916 -21.01 -53.02 20.93
CA GLU A 916 -20.29 -51.92 21.62
C GLU A 916 -20.33 -50.51 21.02
N LYS A 917 -21.13 -49.64 21.67
CA LYS A 917 -20.96 -48.19 21.59
C LYS A 917 -19.74 -47.78 22.42
N ARG A 918 -18.61 -47.48 21.79
CA ARG A 918 -17.65 -46.52 22.36
C ARG A 918 -18.20 -45.12 22.13
N SER A 919 -18.79 -44.52 23.16
CA SER A 919 -19.05 -43.08 23.17
C SER A 919 -17.71 -42.36 23.20
N VAL A 920 -17.32 -41.71 22.10
CA VAL A 920 -16.26 -40.71 22.17
C VAL A 920 -16.85 -39.50 22.89
N LYS A 921 -16.45 -39.31 24.15
CA LYS A 921 -16.75 -38.08 24.88
C LYS A 921 -16.02 -36.94 24.18
N LEU A 922 -16.77 -35.92 23.75
CA LEU A 922 -16.28 -34.61 23.29
C LEU A 922 -15.36 -33.88 24.30
N SER A 923 -15.14 -34.43 25.50
CA SER A 923 -14.24 -33.89 26.52
C SER A 923 -12.81 -34.45 26.47
N GLU A 924 -12.54 -35.44 25.63
CA GLU A 924 -11.19 -36.02 25.43
C GLU A 924 -10.62 -35.60 24.07
N ILE A 925 -10.77 -34.31 23.76
CA ILE A 925 -10.09 -33.64 22.64
C ILE A 925 -8.61 -33.53 23.01
N SER A 926 -7.70 -33.97 22.13
CA SER A 926 -6.27 -33.73 22.32
C SER A 926 -6.03 -32.22 22.56
N PRO A 927 -5.57 -31.81 23.76
CA PRO A 927 -5.47 -30.40 24.13
C PRO A 927 -4.35 -29.66 23.36
N ILE A 928 -3.60 -30.36 22.50
CA ILE A 928 -2.35 -29.89 21.92
C ILE A 928 -2.59 -29.11 20.62
N PHE A 929 -3.47 -29.60 19.74
CA PHE A 929 -3.83 -28.89 18.51
C PHE A 929 -4.77 -27.70 18.79
N SER A 930 -5.68 -27.87 19.76
CA SER A 930 -6.57 -26.79 20.22
C SER A 930 -5.80 -25.67 20.93
N LYS A 931 -4.72 -25.98 21.66
CA LYS A 931 -3.82 -24.95 22.25
C LYS A 931 -3.03 -24.20 21.18
N PHE A 932 -2.59 -24.85 20.11
CA PHE A 932 -1.91 -24.16 19.00
C PHE A 932 -2.87 -23.26 18.20
N LEU A 933 -4.07 -23.75 17.90
CA LEU A 933 -5.12 -22.96 17.26
C LEU A 933 -5.53 -21.76 18.14
N LEU A 934 -5.70 -21.96 19.45
CA LEU A 934 -5.96 -20.85 20.39
C LEU A 934 -4.79 -19.87 20.51
N LYS A 935 -3.54 -20.34 20.49
CA LYS A 935 -2.35 -19.47 20.60
C LYS A 935 -2.14 -18.67 19.32
N PHE A 936 -2.40 -19.26 18.16
CA PHE A 936 -2.42 -18.58 16.86
C PHE A 936 -3.57 -17.57 16.76
N LEU A 937 -4.79 -17.96 17.15
CA LEU A 937 -5.96 -17.07 17.20
C LEU A 937 -5.74 -15.88 18.18
N ASN A 938 -5.19 -16.12 19.37
CA ASN A 938 -4.89 -15.06 20.34
C ASN A 938 -3.74 -14.14 19.88
N GLN A 939 -2.73 -14.64 19.16
CA GLN A 939 -1.69 -13.79 18.57
C GLN A 939 -2.21 -12.96 17.38
N THR A 940 -3.14 -13.49 16.58
CA THR A 940 -3.78 -12.72 15.50
C THR A 940 -4.76 -11.66 15.99
N GLN A 941 -5.40 -11.84 17.15
CA GLN A 941 -6.27 -10.81 17.74
C GLN A 941 -5.48 -9.67 18.42
N HIS A 942 -4.38 -9.96 19.11
CA HIS A 942 -3.57 -8.90 19.74
C HIS A 942 -2.74 -8.08 18.75
N LYS A 943 -2.40 -8.61 17.56
CA LYS A 943 -1.67 -7.86 16.52
C LYS A 943 -2.53 -6.87 15.72
N ARG A 944 -3.86 -6.86 15.88
CA ARG A 944 -4.75 -5.87 15.23
C ARG A 944 -4.92 -4.55 15.98
N ILE A 945 -4.36 -4.40 17.18
CA ILE A 945 -4.53 -3.19 18.00
C ILE A 945 -3.31 -2.24 17.92
N SER A 946 -2.28 -2.60 17.16
CA SER A 946 -1.05 -1.79 17.04
C SER A 946 -0.41 -1.96 15.66
N CYS A 947 -0.99 -1.35 14.63
CA CYS A 947 -0.33 -0.86 13.42
C CYS A 947 -1.16 0.31 12.89
#